data_AF-A0A2N3C5N5-F1
#
_entry.id   AF-A0A2N3C5N5-F1
#
_cell.length_a   1.000
_cell.length_b   1.000
_cell.length_c   1.000
_cell.angle_alpha   90.00
_cell.angle_beta   90.00
_cell.angle_gamma   90.00
#
_symmetry.space_group_name_H-M   'P 1'
#
loop_
_entity.id
_entity.type
_entity.pdbx_description
1 polymer ?
#
loop_
_entity_poly.entity_id
_entity_poly.type
_entity_poly.pdbx_seq_one_letter_code
_entity_poly.pdbx_strand_id
1 'polypeptide(L)'
;MVPTDQIHEAGQGRAGSWEGRLWQLVNRRRFSTTFSIGLVVAAICLGSFTYMLLTGLTSFSPTRPVLISLLLANLVVVLVLFALIFWRLVRVILARVSGTTGAKLHARLVTMFAVVAVMPAIIVAVFAAVTLNRGLDTWFGERAQLIISNAETVAEAYLNEHRQVLRGDTLAMATDIEREGSSLLSDPAHFHRLITGQMRLRSLHGAYVIKSDGRILAKARGSVDVGMPVEDHFDVARKDDVALFIVEDHNQIRALVALPSLEDTYLYVARFVDAKVLEHLAQTRAAVTEYESLETRRNQFQITFGLIYVTVALITLLAAIWLGLWAANRIVDPISRLVRAAERVSVGDLRARVPVSGTGDELDTLSGAFNRMTSQLESQRNDLIEANHQLDERRQFTEAVLSGVSAGVLGLDNEGRVTHANRAALRFFGFTEANLLGKALAAGIPEMAPAVADARAHPDRTAQAQVIVPEGGQDRTLNVRVTREMTDSGQGGFVLTFDDITELVRAQRTSAWADIARRIAHEIKNPLTPIQLSAERLRRKYGKEITSDPDIFEQCTQTIIRQVGDIGRMVDEFSSFARMPTASFKQLDLNEILRQAVFLQRIGHPEIEYDLALPEEPTIVECDGRLVSQALTNILKNAAEAIRGHDSGEDEDDAEAPRAFEGKIGRIRLTILPDENSVTIVATDSGCGLPDNNRSRLTEPYMTTHAKGTGLGLAIVNKVMEDHAGELVLEDAPADEGWESGARVRLVFPRRRHAESSGRHGKTRNDEDVAGDASEEAVNGV
;
A
#
# COMPACT_ATOMS: atom_id res chain seq x y z
N MET A 1 -14.60 -16.07 20.01
CA MET A 1 -14.29 -15.55 21.36
C MET A 1 -14.31 -16.70 22.36
N VAL A 2 -13.12 -17.20 22.69
CA VAL A 2 -12.72 -17.83 23.96
C VAL A 2 -11.23 -17.44 24.08
N PRO A 3 -10.73 -16.88 25.19
CA PRO A 3 -9.39 -16.30 25.23
C PRO A 3 -8.35 -17.39 25.49
N THR A 4 -7.40 -17.53 24.57
CA THR A 4 -6.25 -18.44 24.64
C THR A 4 -5.04 -17.77 25.31
N ASP A 5 -5.25 -17.10 26.45
CA ASP A 5 -4.17 -16.54 27.27
C ASP A 5 -4.03 -17.37 28.55
N GLN A 6 -3.41 -18.57 28.44
CA GLN A 6 -2.87 -19.30 29.61
C GLN A 6 -1.98 -20.52 29.26
N ILE A 7 -1.22 -20.51 28.16
CA ILE A 7 -0.22 -21.57 27.87
C ILE A 7 1.22 -21.03 27.75
N HIS A 8 1.47 -19.74 28.00
CA HIS A 8 2.80 -19.16 27.81
C HIS A 8 3.76 -19.16 29.02
N GLU A 9 3.37 -19.65 30.20
CA GLU A 9 4.23 -19.56 31.41
C GLU A 9 5.02 -20.83 31.80
N ALA A 10 4.94 -21.95 31.06
CA ALA A 10 5.74 -23.14 31.37
C ALA A 10 7.07 -23.26 30.57
N GLY A 11 7.42 -22.26 29.76
CA GLY A 11 8.55 -22.36 28.81
C GLY A 11 9.84 -21.60 29.16
N GLN A 12 9.83 -20.69 30.14
CA GLN A 12 10.94 -19.74 30.34
C GLN A 12 12.11 -20.28 31.20
N GLY A 13 12.02 -21.49 31.75
CA GLY A 13 13.08 -22.08 32.58
C GLY A 13 14.25 -22.75 31.84
N ARG A 14 14.22 -22.89 30.51
CA ARG A 14 15.25 -23.65 29.74
C ARG A 14 16.16 -22.82 28.83
N ALA A 15 16.04 -21.49 28.83
CA ALA A 15 16.87 -20.59 28.03
C ALA A 15 18.33 -20.45 28.53
N GLY A 16 18.66 -20.98 29.72
CA GLY A 16 20.01 -20.95 30.30
C GLY A 16 20.83 -22.24 30.14
N SER A 17 20.23 -23.33 29.66
CA SER A 17 20.91 -24.63 29.54
C SER A 17 21.88 -24.66 28.35
N TRP A 18 23.01 -25.35 28.50
CA TRP A 18 23.97 -25.57 27.40
C TRP A 18 23.27 -26.20 26.18
N GLU A 19 22.30 -27.09 26.43
CA GLU A 19 21.42 -27.71 25.43
C GLU A 19 20.59 -26.68 24.63
N GLY A 20 19.98 -25.70 25.31
CA GLY A 20 19.19 -24.65 24.66
C GLY A 20 20.04 -23.72 23.78
N ARG A 21 21.26 -23.40 24.23
CA ARG A 21 22.22 -22.62 23.43
C ARG A 21 22.73 -23.39 22.22
N LEU A 22 22.98 -24.70 22.37
CA LEU A 22 23.38 -25.59 21.28
C LEU A 22 22.27 -25.73 20.23
N TRP A 23 21.02 -25.87 20.67
CA TRP A 23 19.86 -25.92 19.77
C TRP A 23 19.62 -24.59 19.04
N GLN A 24 19.81 -23.44 19.70
CA GLN A 24 19.75 -22.13 19.07
C GLN A 24 20.88 -21.90 18.05
N LEU A 25 22.09 -22.40 18.33
CA LEU A 25 23.23 -22.38 17.40
C LEU A 25 22.98 -23.26 16.17
N VAL A 26 22.46 -24.47 16.37
CA VAL A 26 22.10 -25.41 15.28
C VAL A 26 20.97 -24.86 14.41
N ASN A 27 20.03 -24.07 14.97
CA ASN A 27 18.92 -23.49 14.21
C ASN A 27 19.29 -22.24 13.38
N ARG A 28 20.48 -21.64 13.58
CA ARG A 28 20.97 -20.60 12.67
C ARG A 28 21.33 -21.24 11.32
N ARG A 29 20.50 -20.99 10.30
CA ARG A 29 20.64 -21.55 8.92
C ARG A 29 22.07 -21.52 8.36
N ARG A 30 22.86 -20.48 8.66
CA ARG A 30 24.26 -20.37 8.22
C ARG A 30 25.20 -21.30 9.00
N PHE A 31 25.04 -21.43 10.32
CA PHE A 31 25.88 -22.31 11.15
C PHE A 31 25.66 -23.79 10.81
N SER A 32 24.41 -24.21 10.60
CA SER A 32 24.07 -25.58 10.17
C SER A 32 24.73 -25.95 8.85
N THR A 33 24.75 -25.04 7.87
CA THR A 33 25.29 -25.34 6.54
C THR A 33 26.81 -25.47 6.56
N THR A 34 27.52 -24.51 7.19
CA THR A 34 28.99 -24.54 7.29
C THR A 34 29.49 -25.70 8.13
N PHE A 35 28.81 -26.02 9.24
CA PHE A 35 29.12 -27.19 10.07
C PHE A 35 28.98 -28.49 9.29
N SER A 36 27.90 -28.62 8.50
CA SER A 36 27.69 -29.83 7.70
C SER A 36 28.74 -30.00 6.60
N ILE A 37 29.19 -28.91 5.96
CA ILE A 37 30.31 -28.94 5.00
C ILE A 37 31.57 -29.44 5.70
N GLY A 38 31.90 -28.86 6.86
CA GLY A 38 33.05 -29.27 7.66
C GLY A 38 33.01 -30.75 8.03
N LEU A 39 31.82 -31.27 8.39
CA LEU A 39 31.61 -32.67 8.72
C LEU A 39 31.81 -33.60 7.49
N VAL A 40 31.30 -33.23 6.31
CA VAL A 40 31.52 -34.01 5.08
C VAL A 40 33.00 -34.04 4.70
N VAL A 41 33.69 -32.91 4.77
CA VAL A 41 35.13 -32.83 4.50
C VAL A 41 35.91 -33.67 5.52
N ALA A 42 35.57 -33.58 6.81
CA ALA A 42 36.18 -34.41 7.84
C ALA A 42 35.95 -35.90 7.61
N ALA A 43 34.74 -36.29 7.16
CA ALA A 43 34.42 -37.68 6.81
C ALA A 43 35.30 -38.19 5.67
N ILE A 44 35.45 -37.40 4.60
CA ILE A 44 36.28 -37.76 3.44
C ILE A 44 37.76 -37.86 3.87
N CYS A 45 38.26 -36.91 4.66
CA CYS A 45 39.64 -36.95 5.16
C CYS A 45 39.89 -38.15 6.07
N LEU A 46 38.97 -38.44 6.99
CA LEU A 46 39.08 -39.57 7.93
C LEU A 46 38.99 -40.92 7.20
N GLY A 47 38.07 -41.05 6.24
CA GLY A 47 37.94 -42.23 5.39
C GLY A 47 39.18 -42.45 4.52
N SER A 48 39.71 -41.38 3.92
CA SER A 48 40.95 -41.42 3.13
C SER A 48 42.17 -41.79 3.97
N PHE A 49 42.29 -41.21 5.17
CA PHE A 49 43.36 -41.57 6.12
C PHE A 49 43.26 -43.05 6.55
N THR A 50 42.05 -43.54 6.80
CA THR A 50 41.80 -44.94 7.15
C THR A 50 42.19 -45.87 6.00
N TYR A 51 41.87 -45.51 4.76
CA TYR A 51 42.31 -46.22 3.56
C TYR A 51 43.84 -46.23 3.45
N MET A 52 44.50 -45.07 3.55
CA MET A 52 45.97 -44.97 3.45
C MET A 52 46.69 -45.79 4.52
N LEU A 53 46.18 -45.81 5.75
CA LEU A 53 46.73 -46.64 6.84
C LEU A 53 46.62 -48.13 6.51
N LEU A 54 45.48 -48.55 5.96
CA LEU A 54 45.18 -49.95 5.67
C LEU A 54 45.96 -50.48 4.45
N THR A 55 46.26 -49.63 3.48
CA THR A 55 47.08 -49.99 2.31
C THR A 55 48.59 -49.84 2.56
N GLY A 56 49.01 -49.47 3.77
CA GLY A 56 50.43 -49.29 4.10
C GLY A 56 51.08 -48.06 3.44
N LEU A 57 50.28 -47.08 3.02
CA LEU A 57 50.78 -45.81 2.45
C LEU A 57 51.24 -44.82 3.54
N THR A 58 51.05 -45.16 4.82
CA THR A 58 51.46 -44.35 5.96
C THR A 58 52.61 -45.00 6.72
N SER A 59 53.41 -44.18 7.40
CA SER A 59 54.47 -44.64 8.31
C SER A 59 53.96 -45.31 9.60
N PHE A 60 52.66 -45.23 9.89
CA PHE A 60 52.03 -45.87 11.03
C PHE A 60 51.76 -47.35 10.77
N SER A 61 52.09 -48.20 11.74
CA SER A 61 51.75 -49.62 11.67
C SER A 61 50.25 -49.84 11.96
N PRO A 62 49.53 -50.60 11.12
CA PRO A 62 48.11 -50.91 11.34
C PRO A 62 47.96 -51.91 12.50
N THR A 63 48.12 -51.44 13.73
CA THR A 63 47.84 -52.23 14.93
C THR A 63 46.34 -52.36 15.14
N ARG A 64 45.88 -53.51 15.66
CA ARG A 64 44.46 -53.76 15.99
C ARG A 64 43.76 -52.59 16.71
N PRO A 65 44.31 -51.98 17.78
CA PRO A 65 43.63 -50.88 18.48
C PRO A 65 43.47 -49.62 17.63
N VAL A 66 44.46 -49.28 16.81
CA VAL A 66 44.39 -48.10 15.90
C VAL A 66 43.35 -48.33 14.80
N LEU A 67 43.28 -49.54 14.28
CA LEU A 67 42.35 -49.91 13.21
C LEU A 67 40.90 -49.88 13.73
N ILE A 68 40.66 -50.42 14.94
CA ILE A 68 39.35 -50.34 15.60
C ILE A 68 38.96 -48.89 15.89
N SER A 69 39.87 -48.07 16.43
CA SER A 69 39.55 -46.68 16.76
C SER A 69 39.21 -45.84 15.53
N LEU A 70 39.91 -46.04 14.41
CA LEU A 70 39.61 -45.38 13.14
C LEU A 70 38.28 -45.83 12.55
N LEU A 71 37.98 -47.12 12.58
CA LEU A 71 36.68 -47.63 12.11
C LEU A 71 35.52 -47.09 12.97
N LEU A 72 35.70 -47.03 14.28
CA LEU A 72 34.71 -46.48 15.21
C LEU A 72 34.52 -44.97 14.98
N ALA A 73 35.61 -44.23 14.74
CA ALA A 73 35.55 -42.82 14.39
C ALA A 73 34.81 -42.59 13.06
N ASN A 74 35.08 -43.38 12.03
CA ASN A 74 34.34 -43.32 10.76
C ASN A 74 32.85 -43.65 10.97
N LEU A 75 32.54 -44.68 11.75
CA LEU A 75 31.16 -45.07 12.06
C LEU A 75 30.40 -43.93 12.75
N VAL A 76 31.02 -43.25 13.71
CA VAL A 76 30.41 -42.08 14.38
C VAL A 76 30.14 -40.97 13.37
N VAL A 77 31.11 -40.64 12.51
CA VAL A 77 30.93 -39.58 11.51
C VAL A 77 29.81 -39.93 10.51
N VAL A 78 29.77 -41.17 10.05
CA VAL A 78 28.72 -41.69 9.18
C VAL A 78 27.35 -41.60 9.86
N LEU A 79 27.22 -42.00 11.13
CA LEU A 79 25.97 -41.93 11.88
C LEU A 79 25.50 -40.49 12.06
N VAL A 80 26.41 -39.56 12.35
CA VAL A 80 26.07 -38.13 12.44
C VAL A 80 25.62 -37.57 11.08
N LEU A 81 26.33 -37.90 9.99
CA LEU A 81 25.92 -37.50 8.64
C LEU A 81 24.55 -38.07 8.27
N PHE A 82 24.33 -39.35 8.55
CA PHE A 82 23.06 -40.02 8.32
C PHE A 82 21.93 -39.36 9.11
N ALA A 83 22.12 -39.10 10.40
CA ALA A 83 21.13 -38.41 11.23
C ALA A 83 20.81 -37.00 10.72
N LEU A 84 21.82 -36.23 10.29
CA LEU A 84 21.63 -34.90 9.72
C LEU A 84 20.84 -34.94 8.41
N ILE A 85 21.21 -35.86 7.51
CA ILE A 85 20.53 -36.04 6.21
C ILE A 85 19.10 -36.53 6.43
N PHE A 86 18.90 -37.51 7.31
CA PHE A 86 17.61 -38.06 7.67
C PHE A 86 16.69 -36.98 8.24
N TRP A 87 17.17 -36.20 9.21
CA TRP A 87 16.40 -35.10 9.79
C TRP A 87 16.02 -34.05 8.74
N ARG A 88 16.93 -33.73 7.82
CA ARG A 88 16.67 -32.80 6.72
C ARG A 88 15.63 -33.36 5.74
N LEU A 89 15.67 -34.64 5.43
CA LEU A 89 14.70 -35.33 4.59
C LEU A 89 13.30 -35.33 5.24
N VAL A 90 13.22 -35.67 6.52
CA VAL A 90 11.97 -35.63 7.31
C VAL A 90 11.37 -34.23 7.30
N ARG A 91 12.19 -33.17 7.45
CA ARG A 91 11.73 -31.78 7.38
C ARG A 91 11.12 -31.43 6.01
N VAL A 92 11.72 -31.90 4.93
CA VAL A 92 11.20 -31.71 3.56
C VAL A 92 9.87 -32.44 3.36
N ILE A 93 9.76 -33.67 3.88
CA ILE A 93 8.53 -34.48 3.80
C ILE A 93 7.42 -33.84 4.63
N LEU A 94 7.70 -33.41 5.86
CA LEU A 94 6.72 -32.72 6.72
C LEU A 94 6.23 -31.41 6.08
N ALA A 95 7.13 -30.63 5.46
CA ALA A 95 6.76 -29.41 4.75
C ALA A 95 5.85 -29.67 3.53
N ARG A 96 5.95 -30.86 2.91
CA ARG A 96 5.04 -31.30 1.84
C ARG A 96 3.65 -31.63 2.37
N VAL A 97 3.57 -32.32 3.51
CA VAL A 97 2.30 -32.67 4.15
C VAL A 97 1.56 -31.43 4.65
N SER A 98 2.28 -30.41 5.11
CA SER A 98 1.70 -29.16 5.62
C SER A 98 1.21 -28.17 4.54
N GLY A 99 1.22 -28.54 3.26
CA GLY A 99 0.58 -27.77 2.18
C GLY A 99 1.18 -26.40 1.87
N THR A 100 2.37 -26.07 2.37
CA THR A 100 2.95 -24.73 2.19
C THR A 100 3.29 -24.42 0.73
N THR A 101 2.96 -23.21 0.26
CA THR A 101 3.24 -22.74 -1.11
C THR A 101 4.74 -22.87 -1.43
N GLY A 102 5.07 -23.69 -2.43
CA GLY A 102 6.44 -24.05 -2.85
C GLY A 102 6.96 -25.42 -2.40
N ALA A 103 6.30 -26.12 -1.47
CA ALA A 103 6.78 -27.40 -0.93
C ALA A 103 6.82 -28.53 -1.98
N LYS A 104 5.92 -28.50 -2.98
CA LYS A 104 5.89 -29.48 -4.07
C LYS A 104 7.15 -29.42 -4.94
N LEU A 105 7.60 -28.20 -5.29
CA LEU A 105 8.80 -27.99 -6.09
C LEU A 105 10.05 -28.43 -5.33
N HIS A 106 10.12 -28.07 -4.05
CA HIS A 106 11.21 -28.45 -3.14
C HIS A 106 11.38 -29.97 -3.06
N ALA A 107 10.28 -30.68 -2.77
CA ALA A 107 10.28 -32.14 -2.67
C ALA A 107 10.65 -32.81 -4.01
N ARG A 108 10.19 -32.29 -5.16
CA ARG A 108 10.51 -32.84 -6.48
C ARG A 108 11.99 -32.70 -6.83
N LEU A 109 12.60 -31.54 -6.54
CA LEU A 109 14.03 -31.34 -6.79
C LEU A 109 14.89 -32.18 -5.85
N VAL A 110 14.54 -32.23 -4.56
CA VAL A 110 15.24 -33.08 -3.58
C VAL A 110 15.19 -34.56 -3.96
N THR A 111 14.03 -35.06 -4.39
CA THR A 111 13.90 -36.46 -4.84
C THR A 111 14.70 -36.73 -6.11
N MET A 112 14.69 -35.81 -7.08
CA MET A 112 15.50 -35.94 -8.30
C MET A 112 17.00 -36.00 -8.00
N PHE A 113 17.51 -35.06 -7.19
CA PHE A 113 18.92 -35.05 -6.78
C PHE A 113 19.30 -36.27 -5.95
N ALA A 114 18.41 -36.75 -5.08
CA ALA A 114 18.66 -37.96 -4.30
C ALA A 114 18.78 -39.19 -5.21
N VAL A 115 17.91 -39.37 -6.20
CA VAL A 115 17.99 -40.48 -7.15
C VAL A 115 19.28 -40.42 -7.97
N VAL A 116 19.63 -39.24 -8.49
CA VAL A 116 20.85 -39.02 -9.28
C VAL A 116 22.12 -39.28 -8.45
N ALA A 117 22.11 -38.98 -7.16
CA ALA A 117 23.24 -39.24 -6.27
C ALA A 117 23.34 -40.72 -5.82
N VAL A 118 22.20 -41.34 -5.49
CA VAL A 118 22.16 -42.67 -4.88
C VAL A 118 22.40 -43.79 -5.89
N MET A 119 21.78 -43.69 -7.08
CA MET A 119 21.78 -44.80 -8.04
C MET A 119 23.19 -45.16 -8.55
N PRO A 120 24.04 -44.21 -9.00
CA PRO A 120 25.40 -44.54 -9.43
C PRO A 120 26.26 -45.11 -8.29
N ALA A 121 26.11 -44.58 -7.07
CA ALA A 121 26.85 -45.06 -5.91
C ALA A 121 26.51 -46.52 -5.57
N ILE A 122 25.22 -46.91 -5.64
CA ILE A 122 24.80 -48.30 -5.45
C ILE A 122 25.38 -49.20 -6.54
N ILE A 123 25.34 -48.78 -7.81
CA ILE A 123 25.88 -49.57 -8.93
C ILE A 123 27.38 -49.81 -8.75
N VAL A 124 28.14 -48.75 -8.46
CA VAL A 124 29.58 -48.84 -8.19
C VAL A 124 29.83 -49.75 -6.99
N ALA A 125 29.01 -49.65 -5.94
CA ALA A 125 29.19 -50.47 -4.76
C ALA A 125 28.94 -51.96 -5.00
N VAL A 126 27.88 -52.29 -5.73
CA VAL A 126 27.58 -53.68 -6.14
C VAL A 126 28.67 -54.21 -7.06
N PHE A 127 29.09 -53.43 -8.06
CA PHE A 127 30.13 -53.84 -9.01
C PHE A 127 31.46 -54.13 -8.29
N ALA A 128 31.87 -53.27 -7.38
CA ALA A 128 33.10 -53.48 -6.63
C ALA A 128 33.01 -54.65 -5.64
N ALA A 129 31.86 -54.85 -4.98
CA ALA A 129 31.65 -56.01 -4.11
C ALA A 129 31.75 -57.33 -4.91
N VAL A 130 31.12 -57.39 -6.09
CA VAL A 130 31.22 -58.54 -6.99
C VAL A 130 32.65 -58.74 -7.48
N THR A 131 33.33 -57.66 -7.88
CA THR A 131 34.71 -57.71 -8.39
C THR A 131 35.69 -58.17 -7.31
N LEU A 132 35.56 -57.67 -6.07
CA LEU A 132 36.40 -58.07 -4.94
C LEU A 132 36.18 -59.55 -4.59
N ASN A 133 34.92 -59.98 -4.52
CA ASN A 133 34.58 -61.36 -4.20
C ASN A 133 35.11 -62.34 -5.28
N ARG A 134 34.77 -62.09 -6.55
CA ARG A 134 35.24 -62.91 -7.68
C ARG A 134 36.76 -62.86 -7.84
N GLY A 135 37.37 -61.70 -7.63
CA GLY A 135 38.82 -61.52 -7.73
C GLY A 135 39.56 -62.36 -6.69
N LEU A 136 39.18 -62.26 -5.41
CA LEU A 136 39.83 -63.04 -4.35
C LEU A 136 39.61 -64.56 -4.53
N ASP A 137 38.43 -64.98 -4.99
CA ASP A 137 38.15 -66.39 -5.27
C ASP A 137 39.06 -66.98 -6.37
N THR A 138 39.49 -66.18 -7.34
CA THR A 138 40.41 -66.66 -8.40
C THR A 138 41.84 -66.88 -7.90
N TRP A 139 42.34 -66.05 -6.99
CA TRP A 139 43.71 -66.18 -6.45
C TRP A 139 43.81 -67.25 -5.34
N PHE A 140 42.75 -67.45 -4.57
CA PHE A 140 42.66 -68.45 -3.49
C PHE A 140 41.74 -69.64 -3.84
N GLY A 141 41.58 -69.92 -5.13
CA GLY A 141 40.68 -70.97 -5.60
C GLY A 141 41.27 -72.37 -5.48
N GLU A 142 40.42 -73.38 -5.69
CA GLU A 142 40.78 -74.80 -5.64
C GLU A 142 42.03 -75.15 -6.48
N ARG A 143 42.29 -74.43 -7.56
CA ARG A 143 43.47 -74.67 -8.42
C ARG A 143 44.79 -74.41 -7.70
N ALA A 144 44.89 -73.33 -6.92
CA ALA A 144 46.13 -72.99 -6.22
C ALA A 144 46.39 -74.00 -5.11
N GLN A 145 45.35 -74.30 -4.31
CA GLN A 145 45.39 -75.33 -3.28
C GLN A 145 45.78 -76.70 -3.86
N LEU A 146 45.16 -77.10 -4.98
CA LEU A 146 45.39 -78.39 -5.63
C LEU A 146 46.80 -78.50 -6.23
N ILE A 147 47.36 -77.42 -6.80
CA ILE A 147 48.76 -77.44 -7.29
C ILE A 147 49.74 -77.61 -6.12
N ILE A 148 49.52 -76.86 -5.04
CA ILE A 148 50.40 -76.87 -3.87
C ILE A 148 50.31 -78.21 -3.12
N SER A 149 49.10 -78.72 -2.88
CA SER A 149 48.88 -80.03 -2.22
C SER A 149 49.38 -81.21 -3.06
N ASN A 150 49.26 -81.13 -4.39
CA ASN A 150 49.79 -82.16 -5.28
C ASN A 150 51.33 -82.19 -5.24
N ALA A 151 52.00 -81.04 -5.15
CA ALA A 151 53.45 -80.99 -5.02
C ALA A 151 53.93 -81.69 -3.74
N GLU A 152 53.23 -81.48 -2.62
CA GLU A 152 53.50 -82.19 -1.37
C GLU A 152 53.23 -83.70 -1.50
N THR A 153 52.06 -84.07 -2.04
CA THR A 153 51.68 -85.48 -2.23
C THR A 153 52.69 -86.24 -3.11
N VAL A 154 53.17 -85.61 -4.19
CA VAL A 154 54.18 -86.21 -5.08
C VAL A 154 55.52 -86.37 -4.36
N ALA A 155 55.94 -85.37 -3.58
CA ALA A 155 57.19 -85.42 -2.83
C ALA A 155 57.15 -86.49 -1.72
N GLU A 156 56.03 -86.61 -1.01
CA GLU A 156 55.83 -87.66 -0.01
C GLU A 156 55.76 -89.06 -0.64
N ALA A 157 55.08 -89.20 -1.78
CA ALA A 157 55.04 -90.47 -2.53
C ALA A 157 56.46 -90.90 -2.96
N TYR A 158 57.29 -89.98 -3.44
CA TYR A 158 58.69 -90.25 -3.80
C TYR A 158 59.51 -90.76 -2.59
N LEU A 159 59.37 -90.11 -1.43
CA LEU A 159 60.04 -90.57 -0.21
C LEU A 159 59.50 -91.92 0.26
N ASN A 160 58.20 -92.14 0.17
CA ASN A 160 57.59 -93.40 0.58
C ASN A 160 58.03 -94.56 -0.32
N GLU A 161 58.14 -94.35 -1.62
CA GLU A 161 58.73 -95.30 -2.57
C GLU A 161 60.16 -95.65 -2.16
N HIS A 162 61.00 -94.65 -1.87
CA HIS A 162 62.37 -94.89 -1.41
C HIS A 162 62.44 -95.64 -0.07
N ARG A 163 61.54 -95.34 0.87
CA ARG A 163 61.41 -96.08 2.14
C ARG A 163 61.01 -97.54 1.90
N GLN A 164 60.06 -97.79 1.01
CA GLN A 164 59.58 -99.14 0.71
C GLN A 164 60.65 -99.97 -0.02
N VAL A 165 61.37 -99.38 -0.97
CA VAL A 165 62.51 -100.02 -1.63
C VAL A 165 63.61 -100.34 -0.62
N LEU A 166 64.01 -99.37 0.21
CA LEU A 166 65.03 -99.60 1.23
C LEU A 166 64.62 -100.69 2.23
N ARG A 167 63.34 -100.73 2.63
CA ARG A 167 62.79 -101.80 3.47
C ARG A 167 62.99 -103.18 2.85
N GLY A 168 62.62 -103.32 1.58
CA GLY A 168 62.78 -104.57 0.82
C GLY A 168 64.24 -104.98 0.69
N ASP A 169 65.12 -104.03 0.33
CA ASP A 169 66.56 -104.25 0.22
C ASP A 169 67.18 -104.69 1.55
N THR A 170 66.76 -104.06 2.66
CA THR A 170 67.25 -104.35 4.01
C THR A 170 66.83 -105.75 4.46
N LEU A 171 65.57 -106.13 4.28
CA LEU A 171 65.08 -107.48 4.61
C LEU A 171 65.75 -108.56 3.75
N ALA A 172 65.88 -108.31 2.45
CA ALA A 172 66.55 -109.24 1.56
C ALA A 172 68.03 -109.41 1.95
N MET A 173 68.70 -108.31 2.31
CA MET A 173 70.09 -108.35 2.78
C MET A 173 70.22 -109.07 4.12
N ALA A 174 69.31 -108.82 5.07
CA ALA A 174 69.27 -109.53 6.34
C ALA A 174 69.08 -111.04 6.14
N THR A 175 68.15 -111.44 5.26
CA THR A 175 67.89 -112.86 4.94
C THR A 175 69.11 -113.54 4.32
N ASP A 176 69.81 -112.86 3.40
CA ASP A 176 71.04 -113.39 2.80
C ASP A 176 72.17 -113.53 3.84
N ILE A 177 72.30 -112.57 4.77
CA ILE A 177 73.26 -112.62 5.87
C ILE A 177 72.93 -113.77 6.83
N GLU A 178 71.67 -113.94 7.19
CA GLU A 178 71.19 -115.01 8.08
C GLU A 178 71.45 -116.40 7.49
N ARG A 179 71.26 -116.59 6.18
CA ARG A 179 71.51 -117.87 5.48
C ARG A 179 72.98 -118.30 5.57
N GLU A 180 73.91 -117.36 5.64
CA GLU A 180 75.35 -117.61 5.71
C GLU A 180 75.92 -117.39 7.14
N GLY A 181 75.08 -116.89 8.06
CA GLY A 181 75.42 -116.27 9.36
C GLY A 181 76.26 -117.13 10.30
N SER A 182 75.92 -118.41 10.42
CA SER A 182 76.57 -119.33 11.37
C SER A 182 78.04 -119.63 11.04
N SER A 183 78.47 -119.44 9.79
CA SER A 183 79.87 -119.62 9.36
C SER A 183 80.66 -118.32 9.29
N LEU A 184 80.01 -117.16 9.40
CA LEU A 184 80.62 -115.84 9.16
C LEU A 184 81.36 -115.27 10.37
N LEU A 185 81.05 -115.73 11.58
CA LEU A 185 81.77 -115.35 12.81
C LEU A 185 83.21 -115.89 12.87
N SER A 186 83.54 -116.89 12.05
CA SER A 186 84.85 -117.55 12.01
C SER A 186 85.86 -116.86 11.08
N ASP A 187 85.39 -116.18 10.01
CA ASP A 187 86.22 -115.47 9.03
C ASP A 187 85.72 -114.02 8.83
N PRO A 188 86.28 -113.07 9.60
CA PRO A 188 85.95 -111.65 9.48
C PRO A 188 86.19 -111.07 8.07
N ALA A 189 87.16 -111.59 7.31
CA ALA A 189 87.50 -111.08 5.98
C ALA A 189 86.49 -111.54 4.91
N HIS A 190 85.96 -112.75 5.04
CA HIS A 190 84.84 -113.21 4.22
C HIS A 190 83.55 -112.43 4.54
N PHE A 191 83.24 -112.23 5.82
CA PHE A 191 82.06 -111.47 6.25
C PHE A 191 82.07 -110.02 5.75
N HIS A 192 83.21 -109.34 5.83
CA HIS A 192 83.34 -107.99 5.29
C HIS A 192 83.11 -107.94 3.76
N ARG A 193 83.60 -108.93 3.00
CA ARG A 193 83.37 -109.01 1.54
C ARG A 193 81.91 -109.26 1.20
N LEU A 194 81.21 -110.12 1.97
CA LEU A 194 79.78 -110.36 1.80
C LEU A 194 78.98 -109.08 1.99
N ILE A 195 79.14 -108.40 3.14
CA ILE A 195 78.41 -107.16 3.44
C ILE A 195 78.70 -106.09 2.38
N THR A 196 79.95 -106.00 1.91
CA THR A 196 80.34 -105.06 0.84
C THR A 196 79.71 -105.41 -0.51
N GLY A 197 79.65 -106.70 -0.86
CA GLY A 197 78.98 -107.17 -2.08
C GLY A 197 77.48 -106.90 -2.05
N GLN A 198 76.82 -107.23 -0.93
CA GLN A 198 75.39 -107.02 -0.74
C GLN A 198 75.00 -105.53 -0.76
N MET A 199 75.83 -104.68 -0.14
CA MET A 199 75.67 -103.22 -0.18
C MET A 199 75.72 -102.68 -1.62
N ARG A 200 76.72 -103.09 -2.41
CA ARG A 200 76.86 -102.65 -3.82
C ARG A 200 75.73 -103.16 -4.71
N LEU A 201 75.33 -104.43 -4.54
CA LEU A 201 74.26 -105.04 -5.34
C LEU A 201 72.93 -104.30 -5.20
N ARG A 202 72.63 -103.80 -3.99
CA ARG A 202 71.39 -103.09 -3.65
C ARG A 202 71.51 -101.56 -3.75
N SER A 203 72.61 -101.04 -4.30
CA SER A 203 72.88 -99.60 -4.37
C SER A 203 72.75 -98.88 -3.02
N LEU A 204 73.12 -99.57 -1.94
CA LEU A 204 73.18 -99.00 -0.59
C LEU A 204 74.48 -98.21 -0.45
N HIS A 205 74.45 -97.14 0.35
CA HIS A 205 75.59 -96.24 0.51
C HIS A 205 76.36 -96.51 1.81
N GLY A 206 75.77 -97.29 2.72
CA GLY A 206 76.43 -97.88 3.86
C GLY A 206 75.64 -99.08 4.38
N ALA A 207 76.35 -100.09 4.87
CA ALA A 207 75.76 -101.23 5.55
C ALA A 207 76.65 -101.64 6.73
N TYR A 208 76.04 -101.81 7.89
CA TYR A 208 76.70 -102.04 9.16
C TYR A 208 75.98 -103.19 9.86
N VAL A 209 76.74 -104.07 10.47
CA VAL A 209 76.21 -105.09 11.38
C VAL A 209 76.65 -104.66 12.77
N ILE A 210 75.68 -104.32 13.62
CA ILE A 210 75.91 -103.67 14.90
C ILE A 210 75.19 -104.42 16.02
N LYS A 211 75.69 -104.31 17.24
CA LYS A 211 74.98 -104.71 18.45
C LYS A 211 74.25 -103.52 19.07
N SER A 212 73.29 -103.80 19.95
CA SER A 212 72.57 -102.73 20.68
C SER A 212 73.51 -101.93 21.60
N ASP A 213 74.60 -102.55 22.08
CA ASP A 213 75.58 -101.95 22.99
C ASP A 213 76.56 -100.94 22.37
N GLY A 214 76.46 -100.65 21.07
CA GLY A 214 77.40 -99.75 20.39
C GLY A 214 78.41 -100.45 19.47
N ARG A 215 78.61 -101.76 19.60
CA ARG A 215 79.71 -102.45 18.90
C ARG A 215 79.38 -102.75 17.45
N ILE A 216 80.29 -102.40 16.55
CA ILE A 216 80.19 -102.69 15.12
C ILE A 216 80.93 -104.01 14.84
N LEU A 217 80.19 -105.04 14.43
CA LEU A 217 80.73 -106.36 14.09
C LEU A 217 81.26 -106.41 12.64
N ALA A 218 80.54 -105.76 11.73
CA ALA A 218 80.98 -105.59 10.34
C ALA A 218 80.48 -104.29 9.76
N LYS A 219 81.19 -103.83 8.73
CA LYS A 219 80.96 -102.53 8.13
C LYS A 219 81.41 -102.54 6.70
N ALA A 220 80.47 -102.34 5.79
CA ALA A 220 80.74 -101.91 4.43
C ALA A 220 80.42 -100.43 4.34
N ARG A 221 81.47 -99.63 4.22
CA ARG A 221 81.36 -98.19 4.04
C ARG A 221 81.48 -97.83 2.56
N GLY A 222 80.52 -97.06 2.07
CA GLY A 222 80.81 -96.04 1.06
C GLY A 222 81.44 -94.80 1.72
N SER A 223 81.40 -93.66 1.05
CA SER A 223 82.02 -92.38 1.46
C SER A 223 81.39 -91.70 2.70
N VAL A 224 80.71 -92.44 3.59
CA VAL A 224 79.76 -91.89 4.56
C VAL A 224 79.97 -92.44 5.97
N ASP A 225 79.91 -91.54 6.96
CA ASP A 225 79.76 -91.92 8.36
C ASP A 225 78.29 -92.06 8.75
N VAL A 226 77.94 -93.19 9.35
CA VAL A 226 76.56 -93.49 9.78
C VAL A 226 76.59 -93.56 11.30
N GLY A 227 76.07 -92.52 11.95
CA GLY A 227 75.94 -92.45 13.41
C GLY A 227 75.00 -93.53 13.98
N MET A 228 75.12 -93.81 15.28
CA MET A 228 74.34 -94.87 15.93
C MET A 228 72.84 -94.55 15.98
N PRO A 229 71.96 -95.55 15.79
CA PRO A 229 70.52 -95.39 16.02
C PRO A 229 70.21 -95.09 17.49
N VAL A 230 69.08 -94.44 17.73
CA VAL A 230 68.48 -94.23 19.07
C VAL A 230 67.78 -95.53 19.52
N GLU A 231 67.66 -95.77 20.84
CA GLU A 231 67.07 -96.99 21.43
C GLU A 231 65.68 -97.32 20.86
N ASP A 232 64.83 -96.30 20.62
CA ASP A 232 63.49 -96.47 20.04
C ASP A 232 63.50 -97.23 18.70
N HIS A 233 64.56 -97.09 17.89
CA HIS A 233 64.68 -97.80 16.62
C HIS A 233 65.05 -99.28 16.83
N PHE A 234 65.83 -99.60 17.87
CA PHE A 234 66.12 -100.98 18.24
C PHE A 234 64.87 -101.70 18.74
N ASP A 235 63.99 -101.01 19.48
CA ASP A 235 62.72 -101.58 19.95
C ASP A 235 61.76 -101.93 18.81
N VAL A 236 61.73 -101.11 17.74
CA VAL A 236 60.98 -101.44 16.52
C VAL A 236 61.62 -102.63 15.81
N ALA A 237 62.95 -102.66 15.69
CA ALA A 237 63.68 -103.76 15.05
C ALA A 237 63.54 -105.11 15.78
N ARG A 238 63.43 -105.11 17.12
CA ARG A 238 63.22 -106.31 17.95
C ARG A 238 61.85 -106.96 17.74
N LYS A 239 60.86 -106.24 17.20
CA LYS A 239 59.51 -106.74 16.92
C LYS A 239 59.37 -107.38 15.54
N ASP A 240 60.48 -107.86 14.95
CA ASP A 240 60.57 -108.41 13.59
C ASP A 240 60.11 -107.44 12.49
N ASP A 241 60.21 -106.14 12.76
CA ASP A 241 59.89 -105.08 11.82
C ASP A 241 61.16 -104.32 11.42
N VAL A 242 61.14 -103.63 10.28
CA VAL A 242 62.24 -102.76 9.85
C VAL A 242 61.98 -101.35 10.36
N ALA A 243 62.84 -100.85 11.23
CA ALA A 243 62.79 -99.46 11.67
C ALA A 243 63.35 -98.55 10.57
N LEU A 244 62.48 -97.75 9.93
CA LEU A 244 62.84 -96.79 8.88
C LEU A 244 62.78 -95.36 9.41
N PHE A 245 63.81 -94.58 9.17
CA PHE A 245 63.86 -93.17 9.58
C PHE A 245 64.72 -92.32 8.65
N ILE A 246 64.47 -91.02 8.63
CA ILE A 246 65.20 -90.05 7.82
C ILE A 246 66.15 -89.27 8.73
N VAL A 247 67.39 -89.09 8.29
CA VAL A 247 68.37 -88.22 8.92
C VAL A 247 68.57 -87.00 8.01
N GLU A 248 67.88 -85.92 8.36
CA GLU A 248 67.78 -84.71 7.54
C GLU A 248 69.15 -84.04 7.33
N ASP A 249 70.00 -83.95 8.36
CA ASP A 249 71.33 -83.34 8.31
C ASP A 249 72.31 -83.99 7.30
N HIS A 250 72.02 -85.22 6.88
CA HIS A 250 72.89 -86.00 6.01
C HIS A 250 72.20 -86.53 4.76
N ASN A 251 70.95 -86.10 4.50
CA ASN A 251 70.14 -86.51 3.34
C ASN A 251 70.06 -88.04 3.17
N GLN A 252 69.83 -88.76 4.27
CA GLN A 252 69.82 -90.23 4.28
C GLN A 252 68.50 -90.79 4.78
N ILE A 253 68.03 -91.86 4.13
CA ILE A 253 67.07 -92.78 4.71
C ILE A 253 67.87 -93.95 5.27
N ARG A 254 67.58 -94.31 6.51
CA ARG A 254 68.23 -95.41 7.21
C ARG A 254 67.20 -96.47 7.59
N ALA A 255 67.67 -97.71 7.62
CA ALA A 255 66.86 -98.86 7.99
C ALA A 255 67.64 -99.74 8.97
N LEU A 256 66.95 -100.21 10.01
CA LEU A 256 67.49 -101.13 11.00
C LEU A 256 66.58 -102.36 11.10
N VAL A 257 67.16 -103.55 11.09
CA VAL A 257 66.44 -104.81 11.25
C VAL A 257 67.24 -105.77 12.14
N ALA A 258 66.56 -106.56 12.97
CA ALA A 258 67.20 -107.59 13.78
C ALA A 258 67.70 -108.76 12.92
N LEU A 259 68.76 -109.43 13.38
CA LEU A 259 69.33 -110.64 12.80
C LEU A 259 69.15 -111.79 13.81
N PRO A 260 68.01 -112.52 13.79
CA PRO A 260 67.63 -113.42 14.87
C PRO A 260 68.60 -114.59 15.10
N SER A 261 69.32 -115.06 14.08
CA SER A 261 70.32 -116.13 14.22
C SER A 261 71.58 -115.68 14.96
N LEU A 262 71.74 -114.37 15.21
CA LEU A 262 72.90 -113.77 15.86
C LEU A 262 72.46 -113.03 17.13
N GLU A 263 73.07 -113.35 18.27
CA GLU A 263 72.66 -112.78 19.56
C GLU A 263 72.88 -111.25 19.62
N ASP A 264 71.78 -110.53 19.87
CA ASP A 264 71.69 -109.07 19.96
C ASP A 264 72.39 -108.34 18.80
N THR A 265 72.13 -108.80 17.58
CA THR A 265 72.77 -108.26 16.37
C THR A 265 71.73 -107.72 15.39
N TYR A 266 72.06 -106.58 14.76
CA TYR A 266 71.16 -105.85 13.87
C TYR A 266 71.91 -105.46 12.59
N LEU A 267 71.21 -105.53 11.46
CA LEU A 267 71.64 -104.95 10.20
C LEU A 267 71.15 -103.52 10.12
N TYR A 268 72.08 -102.59 9.96
CA TYR A 268 71.86 -101.17 9.85
C TYR A 268 72.36 -100.66 8.51
N VAL A 269 71.47 -100.19 7.65
CA VAL A 269 71.81 -99.72 6.31
C VAL A 269 71.39 -98.28 6.09
N ALA A 270 72.08 -97.59 5.19
CA ALA A 270 71.83 -96.21 4.82
C ALA A 270 71.83 -96.03 3.31
N ARG A 271 70.89 -95.21 2.82
CA ARG A 271 70.77 -94.80 1.41
C ARG A 271 70.60 -93.30 1.32
N PHE A 272 71.34 -92.66 0.41
CA PHE A 272 71.16 -91.23 0.14
C PHE A 272 69.87 -90.96 -0.61
N VAL A 273 69.27 -89.82 -0.28
CA VAL A 273 68.25 -89.15 -1.06
C VAL A 273 68.90 -87.90 -1.64
N ASP A 274 68.53 -87.51 -2.86
CA ASP A 274 69.03 -86.28 -3.47
C ASP A 274 68.68 -85.07 -2.56
N ALA A 275 69.70 -84.28 -2.22
CA ALA A 275 69.57 -83.07 -1.40
C ALA A 275 68.53 -82.10 -1.99
N LYS A 276 68.45 -82.02 -3.33
CA LYS A 276 67.47 -81.16 -4.02
C LYS A 276 66.04 -81.61 -3.75
N VAL A 277 65.79 -82.91 -3.63
CA VAL A 277 64.45 -83.43 -3.35
C VAL A 277 64.03 -83.08 -1.93
N LEU A 278 64.93 -83.24 -0.96
CA LEU A 278 64.65 -82.87 0.43
C LEU A 278 64.49 -81.35 0.61
N GLU A 279 65.31 -80.54 -0.08
CA GLU A 279 65.18 -79.09 -0.11
C GLU A 279 63.85 -78.65 -0.73
N HIS A 280 63.46 -79.20 -1.89
CA HIS A 280 62.18 -78.89 -2.52
C HIS A 280 61.00 -79.36 -1.68
N LEU A 281 61.12 -80.47 -0.95
CA LEU A 281 60.07 -80.92 -0.03
C LEU A 281 59.92 -79.95 1.15
N ALA A 282 61.03 -79.49 1.74
CA ALA A 282 61.00 -78.49 2.80
C ALA A 282 60.41 -77.15 2.30
N GLN A 283 60.79 -76.69 1.10
CA GLN A 283 60.22 -75.50 0.46
C GLN A 283 58.72 -75.68 0.17
N THR A 284 58.30 -76.86 -0.29
CA THR A 284 56.89 -77.16 -0.58
C THR A 284 56.07 -77.14 0.70
N ARG A 285 56.53 -77.77 1.78
CA ARG A 285 55.85 -77.72 3.09
C ARG A 285 55.77 -76.31 3.67
N ALA A 286 56.84 -75.53 3.54
CA ALA A 286 56.84 -74.13 3.94
C ALA A 286 55.81 -73.32 3.13
N ALA A 287 55.74 -73.54 1.81
CA ALA A 287 54.78 -72.90 0.93
C ALA A 287 53.33 -73.32 1.20
N VAL A 288 53.08 -74.60 1.52
CA VAL A 288 51.76 -75.10 1.97
C VAL A 288 51.34 -74.38 3.26
N THR A 289 52.22 -74.35 4.26
CA THR A 289 51.94 -73.72 5.56
C THR A 289 51.68 -72.21 5.40
N GLU A 290 52.46 -71.54 4.56
CA GLU A 290 52.26 -70.13 4.23
C GLU A 290 50.91 -69.91 3.53
N TYR A 291 50.57 -70.74 2.55
CA TYR A 291 49.29 -70.69 1.85
C TYR A 291 48.11 -70.91 2.81
N GLU A 292 48.14 -71.93 3.66
CA GLU A 292 47.11 -72.19 4.67
C GLU A 292 46.95 -71.01 5.62
N SER A 293 48.05 -70.35 6.01
CA SER A 293 48.01 -69.15 6.84
C SER A 293 47.35 -67.96 6.15
N LEU A 294 47.56 -67.80 4.84
CA LEU A 294 46.92 -66.77 4.02
C LEU A 294 45.43 -67.09 3.77
N GLU A 295 45.10 -68.36 3.53
CA GLU A 295 43.73 -68.84 3.38
C GLU A 295 42.92 -68.64 4.66
N THR A 296 43.50 -68.94 5.82
CA THR A 296 42.88 -68.70 7.13
C THR A 296 42.62 -67.19 7.36
N ARG A 297 43.49 -66.33 6.81
CA ARG A 297 43.33 -64.86 6.85
C ARG A 297 42.45 -64.31 5.71
N ARG A 298 42.02 -65.13 4.75
CA ARG A 298 41.20 -64.71 3.59
C ARG A 298 39.94 -63.98 4.04
N ASN A 299 39.19 -64.57 4.98
CA ASN A 299 37.98 -63.95 5.50
C ASN A 299 38.27 -62.61 6.19
N GLN A 300 39.38 -62.53 6.93
CA GLN A 300 39.78 -61.28 7.57
C GLN A 300 40.12 -60.20 6.52
N PHE A 301 40.81 -60.55 5.43
CA PHE A 301 41.07 -59.63 4.33
C PHE A 301 39.77 -59.21 3.63
N GLN A 302 38.88 -60.15 3.30
CA GLN A 302 37.58 -59.87 2.69
C GLN A 302 36.74 -58.92 3.56
N ILE A 303 36.67 -59.18 4.87
CA ILE A 303 35.94 -58.32 5.82
C ILE A 303 36.59 -56.95 5.90
N THR A 304 37.92 -56.87 6.01
CA THR A 304 38.63 -55.59 6.15
C THR A 304 38.50 -54.73 4.89
N PHE A 305 38.78 -55.28 3.71
CA PHE A 305 38.61 -54.58 2.43
C PHE A 305 37.14 -54.24 2.15
N GLY A 306 36.22 -55.17 2.46
CA GLY A 306 34.78 -54.93 2.33
C GLY A 306 34.31 -53.78 3.23
N LEU A 307 34.78 -53.73 4.49
CA LEU A 307 34.42 -52.68 5.44
C LEU A 307 34.97 -51.31 5.01
N ILE A 308 36.21 -51.24 4.52
CA ILE A 308 36.78 -50.02 3.94
C ILE A 308 35.91 -49.55 2.78
N TYR A 309 35.62 -50.45 1.86
CA TYR A 309 34.88 -50.14 0.66
C TYR A 309 33.46 -49.65 0.98
N VAL A 310 32.75 -50.33 1.88
CA VAL A 310 31.44 -49.89 2.38
C VAL A 310 31.53 -48.54 3.07
N THR A 311 32.56 -48.30 3.89
CA THR A 311 32.75 -47.03 4.60
C THR A 311 32.96 -45.88 3.62
N VAL A 312 33.88 -46.03 2.67
CA VAL A 312 34.15 -45.02 1.63
C VAL A 312 32.92 -44.80 0.76
N ALA A 313 32.28 -45.86 0.27
CA ALA A 313 31.07 -45.76 -0.54
C ALA A 313 29.93 -45.05 0.21
N LEU A 314 29.75 -45.36 1.50
CA LEU A 314 28.72 -44.73 2.33
C LEU A 314 29.03 -43.26 2.61
N ILE A 315 30.29 -42.90 2.88
CA ILE A 315 30.70 -41.49 3.04
C ILE A 315 30.46 -40.72 1.74
N THR A 316 30.88 -41.26 0.59
CA THR A 316 30.66 -40.64 -0.73
C THR A 316 29.17 -40.51 -1.06
N LEU A 317 28.37 -41.54 -0.76
CA LEU A 317 26.92 -41.52 -0.93
C LEU A 317 26.27 -40.43 -0.07
N LEU A 318 26.58 -40.39 1.23
CA LEU A 318 26.04 -39.39 2.15
C LEU A 318 26.49 -37.98 1.76
N ALA A 319 27.75 -37.80 1.33
CA ALA A 319 28.27 -36.54 0.81
C ALA A 319 27.51 -36.08 -0.44
N ALA A 320 27.24 -36.99 -1.38
CA ALA A 320 26.51 -36.69 -2.61
C ALA A 320 25.04 -36.32 -2.33
N ILE A 321 24.36 -37.08 -1.46
CA ILE A 321 22.99 -36.74 -1.00
C ILE A 321 22.99 -35.38 -0.32
N TRP A 322 23.97 -35.12 0.55
CA TRP A 322 24.09 -33.85 1.25
C TRP A 322 24.30 -32.67 0.28
N LEU A 323 25.19 -32.83 -0.71
CA LEU A 323 25.45 -31.83 -1.75
C LEU A 323 24.19 -31.56 -2.57
N GLY A 324 23.45 -32.61 -2.97
CA GLY A 324 22.18 -32.49 -3.69
C GLY A 324 21.13 -31.74 -2.87
N LEU A 325 20.99 -32.08 -1.58
CA LEU A 325 20.11 -31.35 -0.65
C LEU A 325 20.54 -29.90 -0.47
N TRP A 326 21.84 -29.62 -0.38
CA TRP A 326 22.38 -28.27 -0.26
C TRP A 326 22.04 -27.43 -1.50
N ALA A 327 22.30 -27.96 -2.70
CA ALA A 327 22.01 -27.29 -3.97
C ALA A 327 20.50 -27.04 -4.15
N ALA A 328 19.66 -28.04 -3.88
CA ALA A 328 18.21 -27.91 -3.94
C ALA A 328 17.70 -26.80 -3.00
N ASN A 329 18.18 -26.76 -1.77
CA ASN A 329 17.79 -25.71 -0.81
C ASN A 329 18.26 -24.32 -1.25
N ARG A 330 19.45 -24.20 -1.83
CA ARG A 330 20.00 -22.91 -2.29
C ARG A 330 19.18 -22.31 -3.43
N ILE A 331 18.61 -23.13 -4.31
CA ILE A 331 17.80 -22.68 -5.45
C ILE A 331 16.33 -22.46 -5.05
N VAL A 332 15.75 -23.40 -4.30
CA VAL A 332 14.29 -23.39 -4.05
C VAL A 332 13.87 -22.34 -3.03
N ASP A 333 14.66 -22.07 -1.99
CA ASP A 333 14.30 -21.10 -0.95
C ASP A 333 14.12 -19.67 -1.50
N PRO A 334 15.04 -19.11 -2.31
CA PRO A 334 14.84 -17.80 -2.96
C PRO A 334 13.61 -17.76 -3.87
N ILE A 335 13.39 -18.81 -4.68
CA ILE A 335 12.24 -18.91 -5.58
C ILE A 335 10.93 -18.94 -4.79
N SER A 336 10.87 -19.70 -3.69
CA SER A 336 9.70 -19.75 -2.81
C SER A 336 9.40 -18.38 -2.18
N ARG A 337 10.43 -17.63 -1.79
CA ARG A 337 10.28 -16.25 -1.30
C ARG A 337 9.72 -15.30 -2.37
N LEU A 338 10.21 -15.41 -3.60
CA LEU A 338 9.69 -14.65 -4.75
C LEU A 338 8.22 -14.97 -5.03
N VAL A 339 7.86 -16.26 -5.07
CA VAL A 339 6.46 -16.69 -5.29
C VAL A 339 5.54 -16.12 -4.22
N ARG A 340 5.92 -16.21 -2.94
CA ARG A 340 5.12 -15.65 -1.84
C ARG A 340 5.00 -14.12 -1.90
N ALA A 341 6.06 -13.43 -2.31
CA ALA A 341 6.01 -11.99 -2.49
C ALA A 341 5.12 -11.61 -3.68
N ALA A 342 5.20 -12.33 -4.80
CA ALA A 342 4.32 -12.13 -5.95
C ALA A 342 2.84 -12.37 -5.60
N GLU A 343 2.55 -13.40 -4.79
CA GLU A 343 1.20 -13.67 -4.30
C GLU A 343 0.68 -12.53 -3.41
N ARG A 344 1.49 -11.99 -2.50
CA ARG A 344 1.13 -10.79 -1.71
C ARG A 344 0.84 -9.57 -2.59
N VAL A 345 1.67 -9.33 -3.60
CA VAL A 345 1.48 -8.24 -4.58
C VAL A 345 0.16 -8.42 -5.33
N SER A 346 -0.18 -9.65 -5.72
CA SER A 346 -1.43 -9.95 -6.45
C SER A 346 -2.70 -9.67 -5.63
N VAL A 347 -2.61 -9.75 -4.28
CA VAL A 347 -3.70 -9.42 -3.36
C VAL A 347 -3.73 -7.92 -3.01
N GLY A 348 -2.84 -7.12 -3.62
CA GLY A 348 -2.83 -5.65 -3.51
C GLY A 348 -1.80 -5.07 -2.52
N ASP A 349 -0.98 -5.90 -1.88
CA ASP A 349 0.11 -5.47 -1.01
C ASP A 349 1.37 -5.14 -1.83
N LEU A 350 1.41 -3.93 -2.38
CA LEU A 350 2.53 -3.42 -3.16
C LEU A 350 3.79 -3.14 -2.33
N ARG A 351 3.73 -3.21 -0.99
CA ARG A 351 4.88 -3.04 -0.09
C ARG A 351 5.66 -4.32 0.12
N ALA A 352 5.17 -5.45 -0.38
CA ALA A 352 5.91 -6.70 -0.34
C ALA A 352 7.26 -6.54 -1.05
N ARG A 353 8.33 -6.95 -0.36
CA ARG A 353 9.71 -6.95 -0.89
C ARG A 353 10.36 -8.30 -0.65
N VAL A 354 11.20 -8.71 -1.59
CA VAL A 354 12.02 -9.92 -1.47
C VAL A 354 13.41 -9.54 -0.98
N PRO A 355 13.90 -10.12 0.13
CA PRO A 355 15.24 -9.84 0.64
C PRO A 355 16.30 -10.39 -0.32
N VAL A 356 17.22 -9.52 -0.73
CA VAL A 356 18.38 -9.86 -1.55
C VAL A 356 19.42 -10.55 -0.66
N SER A 357 19.94 -11.71 -1.09
CA SER A 357 20.79 -12.55 -0.25
C SER A 357 22.26 -12.10 -0.23
N GLY A 358 22.64 -11.21 -1.15
CA GLY A 358 23.97 -10.61 -1.23
C GLY A 358 25.04 -11.56 -1.80
N THR A 359 24.60 -12.60 -2.51
CA THR A 359 25.45 -13.58 -3.19
C THR A 359 25.88 -13.15 -4.59
N GLY A 360 25.20 -12.15 -5.18
CA GLY A 360 25.53 -11.61 -6.50
C GLY A 360 25.18 -12.55 -7.66
N ASP A 361 24.25 -13.49 -7.43
CA ASP A 361 23.79 -14.45 -8.42
C ASP A 361 22.56 -13.94 -9.22
N GLU A 362 22.13 -14.70 -10.22
CA GLU A 362 20.97 -14.37 -11.06
C GLU A 362 19.68 -14.26 -10.22
N LEU A 363 19.59 -14.98 -9.11
CA LEU A 363 18.46 -14.91 -8.19
C LEU A 363 18.41 -13.58 -7.42
N ASP A 364 19.56 -13.03 -7.03
CA ASP A 364 19.64 -11.68 -6.47
C ASP A 364 19.24 -10.61 -7.52
N THR A 365 19.64 -10.80 -8.77
CA THR A 365 19.25 -9.93 -9.88
C THR A 365 17.74 -9.95 -10.11
N LEU A 366 17.12 -11.14 -10.11
CA LEU A 366 15.67 -11.32 -10.23
C LEU A 366 14.93 -10.70 -9.04
N SER A 367 15.44 -10.88 -7.82
CA SER A 367 14.87 -10.27 -6.61
C SER A 367 14.93 -8.74 -6.67
N GLY A 368 16.03 -8.19 -7.16
CA GLY A 368 16.19 -6.76 -7.41
C GLY A 368 15.22 -6.24 -8.48
N ALA A 369 15.06 -6.96 -9.60
CA ALA A 369 14.11 -6.60 -10.65
C ALA A 369 12.65 -6.64 -10.16
N PHE A 370 12.27 -7.68 -9.41
CA PHE A 370 10.97 -7.79 -8.78
C PHE A 370 10.69 -6.61 -7.84
N ASN A 371 11.64 -6.29 -6.96
CA ASN A 371 11.50 -5.17 -6.03
C ASN A 371 11.34 -3.81 -6.75
N ARG A 372 12.09 -3.58 -7.85
CA ARG A 372 11.95 -2.37 -8.69
C ARG A 372 10.55 -2.29 -9.30
N MET A 373 10.07 -3.37 -9.91
CA MET A 373 8.73 -3.43 -10.49
C MET A 373 7.64 -3.14 -9.44
N THR A 374 7.73 -3.74 -8.25
CA THR A 374 6.75 -3.49 -7.17
C THR A 374 6.79 -2.05 -6.66
N SER A 375 7.98 -1.45 -6.60
CA SER A 375 8.12 -0.04 -6.21
C SER A 375 7.54 0.91 -7.26
N GLN A 376 7.69 0.57 -8.54
CA GLN A 376 7.12 1.35 -9.63
C GLN A 376 5.59 1.27 -9.65
N LEU A 377 5.02 0.08 -9.43
CA LEU A 377 3.57 -0.09 -9.28
C LEU A 377 3.02 0.69 -8.07
N GLU A 378 3.74 0.68 -6.94
CA GLU A 378 3.37 1.45 -5.75
C GLU A 378 3.35 2.95 -6.04
N SER A 379 4.38 3.48 -6.72
CA SER A 379 4.43 4.87 -7.15
C SER A 379 3.27 5.22 -8.07
N GLN A 380 3.07 4.46 -9.15
CA GLN A 380 2.02 4.74 -10.12
C GLN A 380 0.62 4.73 -9.50
N ARG A 381 0.36 3.82 -8.55
CA ARG A 381 -0.91 3.80 -7.82
C ARG A 381 -1.08 5.04 -6.95
N ASN A 382 -0.03 5.48 -6.26
CA ASN A 382 -0.09 6.70 -5.45
C ASN A 382 -0.28 7.94 -6.33
N ASP A 383 0.42 8.04 -7.46
CA ASP A 383 0.28 9.14 -8.43
C ASP A 383 -1.15 9.19 -8.99
N LEU A 384 -1.76 8.02 -9.26
CA LEU A 384 -3.16 7.91 -9.68
C LEU A 384 -4.15 8.36 -8.59
N ILE A 385 -3.91 7.99 -7.34
CA ILE A 385 -4.75 8.41 -6.21
C ILE A 385 -4.68 9.93 -6.03
N GLU A 386 -3.47 10.50 -6.10
CA GLU A 386 -3.22 11.93 -6.01
C GLU A 386 -3.90 12.70 -7.16
N ALA A 387 -3.75 12.24 -8.39
CA ALA A 387 -4.41 12.84 -9.55
C ALA A 387 -5.94 12.82 -9.42
N ASN A 388 -6.50 11.75 -8.85
CA ASN A 388 -7.94 11.64 -8.61
C ASN A 388 -8.41 12.61 -7.52
N HIS A 389 -7.66 12.76 -6.43
CA HIS A 389 -7.92 13.77 -5.41
C HIS A 389 -7.92 15.19 -5.99
N GLN A 390 -6.94 15.53 -6.83
CA GLN A 390 -6.88 16.83 -7.49
C GLN A 390 -8.07 17.09 -8.42
N LEU A 391 -8.57 16.06 -9.11
CA LEU A 391 -9.77 16.16 -9.94
C LEU A 391 -11.02 16.41 -9.10
N ASP A 392 -11.17 15.71 -7.98
CA ASP A 392 -12.31 15.90 -7.07
C ASP A 392 -12.29 17.28 -6.41
N GLU A 393 -11.13 17.75 -5.95
CA GLU A 393 -10.98 19.11 -5.40
C GLU A 393 -11.31 20.17 -6.45
N ARG A 394 -10.83 19.99 -7.69
CA ARG A 394 -11.13 20.93 -8.79
C ARG A 394 -12.62 20.94 -9.12
N ARG A 395 -13.29 19.77 -9.11
CA ARG A 395 -14.73 19.66 -9.32
C ARG A 395 -15.51 20.38 -8.22
N GLN A 396 -15.19 20.11 -6.95
CA GLN A 396 -15.84 20.77 -5.81
C GLN A 396 -15.61 22.28 -5.82
N PHE A 397 -14.40 22.73 -6.16
CA PHE A 397 -14.10 24.15 -6.31
C PHE A 397 -14.94 24.80 -7.41
N THR A 398 -15.02 24.20 -8.61
CA THR A 398 -15.85 24.72 -9.70
C THR A 398 -17.33 24.78 -9.31
N GLU A 399 -17.85 23.74 -8.64
CA GLU A 399 -19.24 23.71 -8.18
C GLU A 399 -19.54 24.77 -7.10
N ALA A 400 -18.62 24.96 -6.16
CA ALA A 400 -18.70 26.01 -5.14
C ALA A 400 -18.67 27.42 -5.76
N VAL A 401 -17.79 27.66 -6.74
CA VAL A 401 -17.72 28.92 -7.49
C VAL A 401 -19.04 29.16 -8.22
N LEU A 402 -19.54 28.18 -8.98
CA LEU A 402 -20.79 28.32 -9.75
C LEU A 402 -22.03 28.50 -8.85
N SER A 403 -22.04 27.95 -7.63
CA SER A 403 -23.11 28.16 -6.65
C SER A 403 -23.03 29.51 -5.92
N GLY A 404 -21.86 30.16 -5.89
CA GLY A 404 -21.64 31.43 -5.21
C GLY A 404 -22.02 32.66 -6.03
N VAL A 405 -22.15 32.53 -7.36
CA VAL A 405 -22.51 33.65 -8.26
C VAL A 405 -24.02 33.89 -8.22
N SER A 406 -24.44 35.15 -8.15
CA SER A 406 -25.85 35.57 -8.19
C SER A 406 -26.49 35.38 -9.57
N ALA A 407 -25.68 35.44 -10.63
CA ALA A 407 -26.06 35.17 -12.01
C ALA A 407 -26.47 33.70 -12.20
N GLY A 408 -27.53 33.47 -12.97
CA GLY A 408 -27.88 32.13 -13.41
C GLY A 408 -26.96 31.66 -14.52
N VAL A 409 -26.48 30.42 -14.45
CA VAL A 409 -25.61 29.79 -15.46
C VAL A 409 -26.25 28.47 -15.91
N LEU A 410 -26.41 28.32 -17.22
CA LEU A 410 -26.96 27.14 -17.88
C LEU A 410 -25.98 26.63 -18.94
N GLY A 411 -25.58 25.38 -18.85
CA GLY A 411 -24.88 24.66 -19.92
C GLY A 411 -25.90 24.02 -20.86
N LEU A 412 -25.68 24.14 -22.16
CA LEU A 412 -26.55 23.60 -23.21
C LEU A 412 -25.75 22.72 -24.18
N ASP A 413 -26.35 21.65 -24.69
CA ASP A 413 -25.78 20.85 -25.79
C ASP A 413 -25.91 21.56 -27.15
N ASN A 414 -25.39 20.92 -28.22
CA ASN A 414 -25.51 21.43 -29.58
C ASN A 414 -26.96 21.56 -30.05
N GLU A 415 -27.92 20.88 -29.44
CA GLU A 415 -29.35 20.93 -29.79
C GLU A 415 -30.11 21.95 -28.93
N GLY A 416 -29.45 22.62 -27.98
CA GLY A 416 -30.05 23.62 -27.07
C GLY A 416 -30.79 23.00 -25.89
N ARG A 417 -30.44 21.77 -25.47
CA ARG A 417 -30.96 21.12 -24.27
C ARG A 417 -30.06 21.39 -23.08
N VAL A 418 -30.65 21.58 -21.91
CA VAL A 418 -29.92 21.91 -20.68
C VAL A 418 -29.13 20.71 -20.20
N THR A 419 -27.81 20.82 -20.13
CA THR A 419 -26.88 19.80 -19.61
C THR A 419 -26.42 20.11 -18.19
N HIS A 420 -26.40 21.40 -17.82
CA HIS A 420 -26.00 21.84 -16.49
C HIS A 420 -26.77 23.10 -16.09
N ALA A 421 -27.08 23.26 -14.80
CA ALA A 421 -27.73 24.46 -14.28
C ALA A 421 -27.21 24.78 -12.88
N ASN A 422 -26.72 26.00 -12.67
CA ASN A 422 -26.28 26.41 -11.34
C ASN A 422 -27.48 26.66 -10.40
N ARG A 423 -27.20 26.67 -9.10
CA ARG A 423 -28.23 26.87 -8.06
C ARG A 423 -28.96 28.21 -8.17
N ALA A 424 -28.31 29.24 -8.71
CA ALA A 424 -28.97 30.53 -8.95
C ALA A 424 -30.04 30.43 -10.04
N ALA A 425 -29.74 29.75 -11.16
CA ALA A 425 -30.70 29.55 -12.24
C ALA A 425 -31.92 28.73 -11.81
N LEU A 426 -31.71 27.66 -11.06
CA LEU A 426 -32.79 26.82 -10.52
C LEU A 426 -33.69 27.60 -9.55
N ARG A 427 -33.10 28.42 -8.67
CA ARG A 427 -33.85 29.25 -7.71
C ARG A 427 -34.64 30.36 -8.36
N PHE A 428 -34.08 31.02 -9.38
CA PHE A 428 -34.73 32.11 -10.09
C PHE A 428 -36.06 31.61 -10.69
N PHE A 429 -35.99 30.64 -11.59
CA PHE A 429 -37.17 30.09 -12.28
C PHE A 429 -38.02 29.10 -11.46
N GLY A 430 -37.66 28.84 -10.20
CA GLY A 430 -38.36 27.86 -9.36
C GLY A 430 -38.30 26.41 -9.87
N PHE A 431 -37.29 26.05 -10.66
CA PHE A 431 -37.14 24.70 -11.22
C PHE A 431 -36.31 23.79 -10.32
N THR A 432 -36.63 22.49 -10.33
CA THR A 432 -35.76 21.44 -9.79
C THR A 432 -34.83 20.92 -10.87
N GLU A 433 -33.65 20.46 -10.49
CA GLU A 433 -32.63 19.94 -11.44
C GLU A 433 -33.19 18.84 -12.36
N ALA A 434 -33.95 17.89 -11.81
CA ALA A 434 -34.63 16.84 -12.58
C ALA A 434 -35.67 17.34 -13.60
N ASN A 435 -36.22 18.53 -13.39
CA ASN A 435 -37.23 19.11 -14.28
C ASN A 435 -36.62 19.93 -15.42
N LEU A 436 -35.35 20.35 -15.31
CA LEU A 436 -34.70 21.22 -16.28
C LEU A 436 -33.65 20.46 -17.12
N LEU A 437 -32.91 19.52 -16.53
CA LEU A 437 -31.89 18.73 -17.23
C LEU A 437 -32.47 17.87 -18.37
N GLY A 438 -31.79 17.87 -19.51
CA GLY A 438 -32.13 17.11 -20.73
C GLY A 438 -33.28 17.69 -21.57
N LYS A 439 -33.99 18.70 -21.05
CA LYS A 439 -35.08 19.38 -21.77
C LYS A 439 -34.54 20.51 -22.64
N ALA A 440 -35.24 20.80 -23.74
CA ALA A 440 -34.92 21.92 -24.61
C ALA A 440 -35.19 23.24 -23.86
N LEU A 441 -34.25 24.18 -23.90
CA LEU A 441 -34.39 25.48 -23.21
C LEU A 441 -35.68 26.20 -23.65
N ALA A 442 -36.01 26.15 -24.93
CA ALA A 442 -37.20 26.78 -25.49
C ALA A 442 -38.52 26.25 -24.92
N ALA A 443 -38.54 25.03 -24.37
CA ALA A 443 -39.72 24.45 -23.73
C ALA A 443 -39.85 24.85 -22.25
N GLY A 444 -38.75 25.22 -21.59
CA GLY A 444 -38.74 25.65 -20.19
C GLY A 444 -38.83 27.16 -20.04
N ILE A 445 -38.05 27.90 -20.83
CA ILE A 445 -37.91 29.37 -20.78
C ILE A 445 -37.91 29.88 -22.24
N PRO A 446 -39.09 29.99 -22.87
CA PRO A 446 -39.21 30.35 -24.29
C PRO A 446 -38.64 31.73 -24.62
N GLU A 447 -38.65 32.65 -23.66
CA GLU A 447 -38.18 34.03 -23.81
C GLU A 447 -36.67 34.10 -24.06
N MET A 448 -35.89 33.09 -23.64
CA MET A 448 -34.45 33.02 -23.84
C MET A 448 -34.02 32.28 -25.12
N ALA A 449 -34.95 31.59 -25.79
CA ALA A 449 -34.66 30.84 -27.01
C ALA A 449 -34.07 31.71 -28.15
N PRO A 450 -34.50 32.96 -28.38
CA PRO A 450 -33.93 33.82 -29.42
C PRO A 450 -32.44 34.13 -29.20
N ALA A 451 -32.00 34.27 -27.94
CA ALA A 451 -30.60 34.55 -27.63
C ALA A 451 -29.68 33.36 -27.97
N VAL A 452 -30.17 32.13 -27.76
CA VAL A 452 -29.45 30.91 -28.17
C VAL A 452 -29.44 30.73 -29.68
N ALA A 453 -30.54 31.08 -30.36
CA ALA A 453 -30.61 31.07 -31.81
C ALA A 453 -29.63 32.06 -32.46
N ASP A 454 -29.47 33.25 -31.87
CA ASP A 454 -28.50 34.25 -32.36
C ASP A 454 -27.05 33.79 -32.19
N ALA A 455 -26.70 33.21 -31.03
CA ALA A 455 -25.37 32.65 -30.78
C ALA A 455 -25.04 31.46 -31.70
N ARG A 456 -26.07 30.70 -32.10
CA ARG A 456 -25.93 29.61 -33.07
C ARG A 456 -25.70 30.12 -34.50
N ALA A 457 -26.37 31.21 -34.88
CA ALA A 457 -26.24 31.81 -36.21
C ALA A 457 -24.90 32.55 -36.39
N HIS A 458 -24.31 33.05 -35.31
CA HIS A 458 -23.07 33.83 -35.32
C HIS A 458 -22.05 33.29 -34.31
N PRO A 459 -21.31 32.21 -34.66
CA PRO A 459 -20.44 31.49 -33.72
C PRO A 459 -19.29 32.32 -33.12
N ASP A 460 -18.86 33.37 -33.82
CA ASP A 460 -17.69 34.19 -33.44
C ASP A 460 -18.02 35.33 -32.48
N ARG A 461 -19.31 35.52 -32.12
CA ARG A 461 -19.74 36.60 -31.22
C ARG A 461 -20.52 36.05 -30.03
N THR A 462 -20.34 36.68 -28.87
CA THR A 462 -21.24 36.49 -27.73
C THR A 462 -22.58 37.16 -28.04
N ALA A 463 -23.66 36.39 -28.08
CA ALA A 463 -25.00 36.95 -28.20
C ALA A 463 -25.42 37.57 -26.87
N GLN A 464 -25.93 38.80 -26.90
CA GLN A 464 -26.43 39.50 -25.71
C GLN A 464 -27.84 40.02 -25.98
N ALA A 465 -28.76 39.79 -25.04
CA ALA A 465 -30.15 40.23 -25.15
C ALA A 465 -30.70 40.64 -23.78
N GLN A 466 -31.50 41.71 -23.76
CA GLN A 466 -32.35 42.02 -22.62
C GLN A 466 -33.71 41.35 -22.83
N VAL A 467 -34.07 40.47 -21.92
CA VAL A 467 -35.27 39.65 -21.99
C VAL A 467 -36.16 40.00 -20.81
N ILE A 468 -37.42 40.30 -21.07
CA ILE A 468 -38.42 40.53 -20.01
C ILE A 468 -39.14 39.21 -19.79
N VAL A 469 -39.09 38.70 -18.56
CA VAL A 469 -39.74 37.44 -18.18
C VAL A 469 -40.82 37.76 -17.13
N PRO A 470 -42.08 37.36 -17.37
CA PRO A 470 -43.14 37.49 -16.38
C PRO A 470 -42.94 36.42 -15.29
N GLU A 471 -42.66 36.85 -14.06
CA GLU A 471 -42.41 35.95 -12.94
C GLU A 471 -43.13 36.46 -11.67
N GLY A 472 -44.00 35.63 -11.10
CA GLY A 472 -44.73 35.99 -9.87
C GLY A 472 -45.68 37.19 -9.99
N GLY A 473 -46.14 37.52 -11.20
CA GLY A 473 -47.02 38.67 -11.45
C GLY A 473 -46.28 40.01 -11.60
N GLN A 474 -44.95 39.99 -11.67
CA GLN A 474 -44.12 41.17 -11.97
C GLN A 474 -43.22 40.90 -13.17
N ASP A 475 -42.98 41.92 -13.99
CA ASP A 475 -42.05 41.84 -15.11
C ASP A 475 -40.61 41.96 -14.60
N ARG A 476 -39.81 40.90 -14.76
CA ARG A 476 -38.37 40.90 -14.45
C ARG A 476 -37.56 41.13 -15.72
N THR A 477 -36.60 42.05 -15.66
CA THR A 477 -35.71 42.34 -16.78
C THR A 477 -34.39 41.61 -16.59
N LEU A 478 -34.12 40.64 -17.46
CA LEU A 478 -32.90 39.82 -17.45
C LEU A 478 -31.95 40.26 -18.55
N ASN A 479 -30.66 40.36 -18.22
CA ASN A 479 -29.59 40.51 -19.20
C ASN A 479 -28.97 39.14 -19.47
N VAL A 480 -29.23 38.59 -20.66
CA VAL A 480 -28.81 37.24 -21.05
C VAL A 480 -27.60 37.32 -21.98
N ARG A 481 -26.58 36.49 -21.71
CA ARG A 481 -25.42 36.31 -22.57
C ARG A 481 -25.28 34.84 -22.93
N VAL A 482 -25.00 34.55 -24.21
CA VAL A 482 -24.77 33.19 -24.69
C VAL A 482 -23.44 33.14 -25.42
N THR A 483 -22.57 32.23 -25.00
CA THR A 483 -21.26 31.97 -25.60
C THR A 483 -21.18 30.50 -26.00
N ARG A 484 -20.58 30.22 -27.16
CA ARG A 484 -20.36 28.84 -27.60
C ARG A 484 -19.09 28.29 -26.93
N GLU A 485 -19.17 27.09 -26.38
CA GLU A 485 -18.04 26.36 -25.82
C GLU A 485 -17.74 25.15 -26.69
N MET A 486 -16.50 24.99 -27.13
CA MET A 486 -16.03 23.79 -27.81
C MET A 486 -15.13 23.00 -26.87
N THR A 487 -15.48 21.75 -26.61
CA THR A 487 -14.56 20.83 -25.94
C THR A 487 -13.53 20.29 -26.93
N ASP A 488 -12.35 19.90 -26.42
CA ASP A 488 -11.26 19.28 -27.20
C ASP A 488 -11.70 17.99 -27.94
N SER A 489 -12.82 17.40 -27.53
CA SER A 489 -13.43 16.21 -28.13
C SER A 489 -14.28 16.49 -29.37
N GLY A 490 -14.45 17.76 -29.77
CA GLY A 490 -15.31 18.17 -30.88
C GLY A 490 -16.80 18.23 -30.55
N GLN A 491 -17.21 17.92 -29.32
CA GLN A 491 -18.56 18.20 -28.83
C GLN A 491 -18.66 19.68 -28.45
N GLY A 492 -19.30 20.45 -29.33
CA GLY A 492 -19.72 21.82 -29.05
C GLY A 492 -20.95 21.88 -28.14
N GLY A 493 -21.10 23.01 -27.44
CA GLY A 493 -22.25 23.36 -26.64
C GLY A 493 -22.36 24.88 -26.47
N PHE A 494 -23.31 25.35 -25.66
CA PHE A 494 -23.48 26.75 -25.34
C PHE A 494 -23.50 26.96 -23.83
N VAL A 495 -22.83 27.99 -23.35
CA VAL A 495 -22.93 28.48 -21.98
C VAL A 495 -23.79 29.74 -22.01
N LEU A 496 -24.93 29.70 -21.34
CA LEU A 496 -25.84 30.83 -21.17
C LEU A 496 -25.71 31.35 -19.74
N THR A 497 -25.49 32.64 -19.59
CA THR A 497 -25.55 33.34 -18.31
C THR A 497 -26.64 34.41 -18.32
N PHE A 498 -27.29 34.65 -17.17
CA PHE A 498 -28.25 35.73 -17.05
C PHE A 498 -28.16 36.44 -15.70
N ASP A 499 -28.31 37.77 -15.74
CA ASP A 499 -28.35 38.65 -14.57
C ASP A 499 -29.69 39.37 -14.49
N ASP A 500 -30.28 39.45 -13.29
CA ASP A 500 -31.47 40.26 -13.06
C ASP A 500 -31.08 41.73 -12.86
N ILE A 501 -31.47 42.56 -13.83
CA ILE A 501 -31.17 44.00 -13.86
C ILE A 501 -32.41 44.85 -13.57
N THR A 502 -33.51 44.27 -13.08
CA THR A 502 -34.80 44.97 -12.88
C THR A 502 -34.64 46.23 -12.02
N GLU A 503 -33.98 46.11 -10.86
CA GLU A 503 -33.74 47.24 -9.95
C GLU A 503 -32.79 48.28 -10.55
N LEU A 504 -31.77 47.83 -11.28
CA LEU A 504 -30.82 48.72 -11.95
C LEU A 504 -31.52 49.57 -13.03
N VAL A 505 -32.37 48.96 -13.84
CA VAL A 505 -33.15 49.65 -14.89
C VAL A 505 -34.14 50.65 -14.28
N ARG A 506 -34.80 50.28 -13.17
CA ARG A 506 -35.70 51.20 -12.42
C ARG A 506 -34.96 52.39 -11.84
N ALA A 507 -33.80 52.16 -11.21
CA ALA A 507 -32.97 53.22 -10.66
C ALA A 507 -32.43 54.17 -11.74
N GLN A 508 -31.98 53.62 -12.88
CA GLN A 508 -31.48 54.41 -14.00
C GLN A 508 -32.57 55.34 -14.58
N ARG A 509 -33.80 54.84 -14.74
CA ARG A 509 -34.94 55.66 -15.19
C ARG A 509 -35.24 56.80 -14.22
N THR A 510 -35.25 56.51 -12.92
CA THR A 510 -35.55 57.50 -11.87
C THR A 510 -34.48 58.60 -11.79
N SER A 511 -33.19 58.23 -11.88
CA SER A 511 -32.08 59.20 -11.87
C SER A 511 -32.11 60.12 -13.09
N ALA A 512 -32.33 59.55 -14.29
CA ALA A 512 -32.42 60.34 -15.52
C ALA A 512 -33.57 61.35 -15.44
N TRP A 513 -34.69 60.96 -14.83
CA TRP A 513 -35.84 61.83 -14.64
C TRP A 513 -35.57 62.99 -13.65
N ALA A 514 -34.86 62.72 -12.55
CA ALA A 514 -34.47 63.74 -11.58
C ALA A 514 -33.52 64.80 -12.17
N ASP A 515 -32.58 64.41 -13.02
CA ASP A 515 -31.67 65.37 -13.66
C ASP A 515 -32.39 66.26 -14.69
N ILE A 516 -33.31 65.69 -15.47
CA ILE A 516 -34.14 66.44 -16.41
C ILE A 516 -35.00 67.47 -15.67
N ALA A 517 -35.68 67.05 -14.60
CA ALA A 517 -36.58 67.91 -13.84
C ALA A 517 -35.86 69.12 -13.18
N ARG A 518 -34.63 68.92 -12.67
CA ARG A 518 -33.81 70.01 -12.11
C ARG A 518 -33.46 71.07 -13.16
N ARG A 519 -33.09 70.63 -14.37
CA ARG A 519 -32.68 71.52 -15.46
C ARG A 519 -33.86 72.34 -15.99
N ILE A 520 -35.00 71.68 -16.23
CA ILE A 520 -36.21 72.33 -16.70
C ILE A 520 -36.70 73.38 -15.69
N ALA A 521 -36.64 73.10 -14.38
CA ALA A 521 -37.06 74.07 -13.37
C ALA A 521 -36.23 75.36 -13.37
N HIS A 522 -34.91 75.27 -13.55
CA HIS A 522 -34.05 76.44 -13.69
C HIS A 522 -34.35 77.21 -14.99
N GLU A 523 -34.57 76.51 -16.11
CA GLU A 523 -34.86 77.13 -17.40
C GLU A 523 -36.24 77.81 -17.43
N ILE A 524 -37.24 77.34 -16.67
CA ILE A 524 -38.56 77.98 -16.54
C ILE A 524 -38.56 79.16 -15.54
N LYS A 525 -37.79 79.12 -14.44
CA LYS A 525 -37.70 80.25 -13.48
C LYS A 525 -37.09 81.51 -14.10
N ASN A 526 -36.16 81.33 -15.04
CA ASN A 526 -35.44 82.41 -15.69
C ASN A 526 -36.36 83.37 -16.48
N PRO A 527 -37.32 82.92 -17.30
CA PRO A 527 -38.30 83.82 -17.93
C PRO A 527 -39.39 84.32 -16.97
N LEU A 528 -39.76 83.58 -15.91
CA LEU A 528 -40.84 83.99 -15.00
C LEU A 528 -40.48 85.20 -14.14
N THR A 529 -39.26 85.23 -13.58
CA THR A 529 -38.83 86.32 -12.67
C THR A 529 -38.90 87.72 -13.34
N PRO A 530 -38.37 87.91 -14.57
CA PRO A 530 -38.50 89.19 -15.28
C PRO A 530 -39.94 89.55 -15.66
N ILE A 531 -40.79 88.58 -15.99
CA ILE A 531 -42.21 88.82 -16.28
C ILE A 531 -42.91 89.35 -15.02
N GLN A 532 -42.68 88.72 -13.87
CA GLN A 532 -43.23 89.19 -12.59
C GLN A 532 -42.77 90.61 -12.24
N LEU A 533 -41.46 90.86 -12.29
CA LEU A 533 -40.89 92.19 -11.99
C LEU A 533 -41.37 93.26 -12.97
N SER A 534 -41.58 92.91 -14.24
CA SER A 534 -42.10 93.84 -15.24
C SER A 534 -43.57 94.19 -14.96
N ALA A 535 -44.39 93.21 -14.59
CA ALA A 535 -45.78 93.43 -14.19
C ALA A 535 -45.89 94.25 -12.89
N GLU A 536 -45.06 93.94 -11.88
CA GLU A 536 -44.97 94.74 -10.65
C GLU A 536 -44.53 96.18 -10.91
N ARG A 537 -43.56 96.36 -11.81
CA ARG A 537 -43.05 97.68 -12.21
C ARG A 537 -44.10 98.46 -13.00
N LEU A 538 -44.83 97.81 -13.91
CA LEU A 538 -45.95 98.41 -14.63
C LEU A 538 -47.00 98.93 -13.65
N ARG A 539 -47.45 98.08 -12.72
CA ARG A 539 -48.41 98.44 -11.67
C ARG A 539 -47.93 99.63 -10.83
N ARG A 540 -46.69 99.57 -10.30
CA ARG A 540 -46.16 100.60 -9.39
C ARG A 540 -45.88 101.95 -10.08
N LYS A 541 -45.36 101.94 -11.31
CA LYS A 541 -44.94 103.16 -12.02
C LYS A 541 -46.12 103.83 -12.74
N TYR A 542 -46.94 103.07 -13.45
CA TYR A 542 -47.98 103.61 -14.32
C TYR A 542 -49.38 103.56 -13.70
N GLY A 543 -49.59 102.83 -12.60
CA GLY A 543 -50.91 102.72 -11.97
C GLY A 543 -51.52 104.07 -11.55
N LYS A 544 -50.70 105.07 -11.21
CA LYS A 544 -51.16 106.42 -10.88
C LYS A 544 -51.38 107.34 -12.09
N GLU A 545 -50.88 106.95 -13.26
CA GLU A 545 -50.94 107.73 -14.51
C GLU A 545 -52.10 107.26 -15.41
N ILE A 546 -52.69 106.09 -15.15
CA ILE A 546 -53.82 105.54 -15.90
C ILE A 546 -55.11 106.22 -15.44
N THR A 547 -55.68 107.06 -16.30
CA THR A 547 -56.92 107.80 -16.05
C THR A 547 -58.17 107.13 -16.62
N SER A 548 -58.03 106.20 -17.57
CA SER A 548 -59.11 105.37 -18.12
C SER A 548 -59.05 103.97 -17.52
N ASP A 549 -60.10 103.54 -16.83
CA ASP A 549 -60.28 102.19 -16.27
C ASP A 549 -59.09 101.71 -15.38
N PRO A 550 -58.71 102.46 -14.34
CA PRO A 550 -57.61 102.10 -13.43
C PRO A 550 -57.81 100.72 -12.77
N ASP A 551 -59.05 100.37 -12.47
CA ASP A 551 -59.42 99.09 -11.85
C ASP A 551 -59.06 97.90 -12.77
N ILE A 552 -59.28 98.03 -14.09
CA ILE A 552 -58.93 96.99 -15.06
C ILE A 552 -57.40 96.83 -15.16
N PHE A 553 -56.65 97.92 -15.15
CA PHE A 553 -55.19 97.87 -15.18
C PHE A 553 -54.59 97.22 -13.92
N GLU A 554 -55.11 97.59 -12.75
CA GLU A 554 -54.77 96.98 -11.46
C GLU A 554 -55.09 95.47 -11.50
N GLN A 555 -56.30 95.10 -11.91
CA GLN A 555 -56.75 93.71 -12.01
C GLN A 555 -55.90 92.88 -12.99
N CYS A 556 -55.56 93.43 -14.17
CA CYS A 556 -54.74 92.74 -15.17
C CYS A 556 -53.30 92.53 -14.67
N THR A 557 -52.66 93.57 -14.11
CA THR A 557 -51.30 93.46 -13.58
C THR A 557 -51.23 92.53 -12.38
N GLN A 558 -52.23 92.58 -11.49
CA GLN A 558 -52.39 91.66 -10.36
C GLN A 558 -52.59 90.22 -10.83
N THR A 559 -53.38 90.01 -11.88
CA THR A 559 -53.61 88.68 -12.47
C THR A 559 -52.33 88.11 -13.07
N ILE A 560 -51.53 88.91 -13.77
CA ILE A 560 -50.22 88.46 -14.29
C ILE A 560 -49.27 88.09 -13.15
N ILE A 561 -49.17 88.93 -12.11
CA ILE A 561 -48.32 88.65 -10.93
C ILE A 561 -48.76 87.35 -10.26
N ARG A 562 -50.07 87.17 -10.06
CA ARG A 562 -50.64 85.96 -9.48
C ARG A 562 -50.33 84.73 -10.34
N GLN A 563 -50.63 84.77 -11.64
CA GLN A 563 -50.41 83.64 -12.54
C GLN A 563 -48.93 83.25 -12.66
N VAL A 564 -48.03 84.24 -12.75
CA VAL A 564 -46.57 83.97 -12.77
C VAL A 564 -46.11 83.39 -11.44
N GLY A 565 -46.66 83.86 -10.31
CA GLY A 565 -46.43 83.27 -9.00
C GLY A 565 -46.96 81.84 -8.88
N ASP A 566 -48.10 81.53 -9.50
CA ASP A 566 -48.71 80.20 -9.51
C ASP A 566 -47.85 79.22 -10.31
N ILE A 567 -47.38 79.62 -11.50
CA ILE A 567 -46.42 78.84 -12.29
C ILE A 567 -45.09 78.69 -11.54
N GLY A 568 -44.63 79.74 -10.86
CA GLY A 568 -43.43 79.69 -10.01
C GLY A 568 -43.53 78.60 -8.94
N ARG A 569 -44.66 78.51 -8.23
CA ARG A 569 -44.92 77.47 -7.23
C ARG A 569 -44.95 76.07 -7.86
N MET A 570 -45.60 75.89 -9.00
CA MET A 570 -45.63 74.60 -9.71
C MET A 570 -44.22 74.15 -10.14
N VAL A 571 -43.39 75.08 -10.59
CA VAL A 571 -41.99 74.82 -10.96
C VAL A 571 -41.13 74.52 -9.74
N ASP A 572 -41.38 75.17 -8.61
CA ASP A 572 -40.73 74.88 -7.33
C ASP A 572 -41.07 73.48 -6.81
N GLU A 573 -42.36 73.10 -6.84
CA GLU A 573 -42.82 71.76 -6.48
C GLU A 573 -42.17 70.69 -7.38
N PHE A 574 -42.16 70.93 -8.70
CA PHE A 574 -41.51 70.05 -9.68
C PHE A 574 -39.99 69.92 -9.45
N SER A 575 -39.31 71.03 -9.14
CA SER A 575 -37.88 71.03 -8.77
C SER A 575 -37.63 70.29 -7.46
N SER A 576 -38.50 70.43 -6.48
CA SER A 576 -38.35 69.80 -5.16
C SER A 576 -38.43 68.27 -5.24
N PHE A 577 -39.28 67.74 -6.11
CA PHE A 577 -39.36 66.30 -6.41
C PHE A 577 -38.04 65.77 -6.99
N ALA A 578 -37.41 66.55 -7.87
CA ALA A 578 -36.14 66.24 -8.51
C ALA A 578 -34.90 66.40 -7.61
N ARG A 579 -35.06 67.08 -6.47
CA ARG A 579 -33.96 67.53 -5.60
C ARG A 579 -34.05 66.97 -4.20
N MET A 580 -34.86 65.92 -3.97
CA MET A 580 -34.98 65.28 -2.66
C MET A 580 -33.58 64.91 -2.14
N PRO A 581 -33.09 65.60 -1.08
CA PRO A 581 -31.81 65.28 -0.47
C PRO A 581 -31.91 63.90 0.19
N THR A 582 -30.81 63.16 0.26
CA THR A 582 -30.74 61.94 1.08
C THR A 582 -31.25 62.23 2.50
N ALA A 583 -32.28 61.50 2.94
CA ALA A 583 -32.93 61.71 4.22
C ALA A 583 -31.91 61.70 5.38
N SER A 584 -31.94 62.74 6.21
CA SER A 584 -31.10 62.83 7.41
C SER A 584 -31.91 62.39 8.62
N PHE A 585 -31.72 61.13 9.01
CA PHE A 585 -32.43 60.52 10.11
C PHE A 585 -31.97 61.05 11.48
N LYS A 586 -32.92 61.49 12.30
CA LYS A 586 -32.73 61.86 13.71
C LYS A 586 -33.87 61.29 14.54
N GLN A 587 -33.61 60.98 15.81
CA GLN A 587 -34.68 60.66 16.76
C GLN A 587 -35.46 61.92 17.09
N LEU A 588 -36.71 61.98 16.66
CA LEU A 588 -37.61 63.11 16.85
C LEU A 588 -38.95 62.61 17.35
N ASP A 589 -39.64 63.44 18.15
CA ASP A 589 -41.00 63.15 18.59
C ASP A 589 -41.99 63.53 17.47
N LEU A 590 -42.71 62.55 16.95
CA LEU A 590 -43.74 62.80 15.93
C LEU A 590 -44.87 63.69 16.47
N ASN A 591 -45.15 63.67 17.77
CA ASN A 591 -46.15 64.54 18.38
C ASN A 591 -45.81 66.02 18.14
N GLU A 592 -44.53 66.40 18.27
CA GLU A 592 -44.09 67.79 18.05
C GLU A 592 -44.22 68.21 16.59
N ILE A 593 -43.83 67.32 15.66
CA ILE A 593 -43.90 67.58 14.22
C ILE A 593 -45.37 67.76 13.78
N LEU A 594 -46.28 66.90 14.24
CA LEU A 594 -47.71 67.02 13.94
C LEU A 594 -48.32 68.29 14.54
N ARG A 595 -47.98 68.64 15.78
CA ARG A 595 -48.43 69.88 16.42
C ARG A 595 -48.00 71.11 15.62
N GLN A 596 -46.74 71.14 15.16
CA GLN A 596 -46.22 72.24 14.34
C GLN A 596 -46.91 72.32 12.97
N ALA A 597 -47.07 71.19 12.28
CA ALA A 597 -47.73 71.15 10.97
C ALA A 597 -49.19 71.62 11.05
N VAL A 598 -49.94 71.14 12.05
CA VAL A 598 -51.33 71.57 12.27
C VAL A 598 -51.43 73.01 12.73
N PHE A 599 -50.49 73.51 13.55
CA PHE A 599 -50.48 74.90 13.98
C PHE A 599 -50.37 75.87 12.78
N LEU A 600 -49.48 75.59 11.83
CA LEU A 600 -49.35 76.41 10.62
C LEU A 600 -50.63 76.39 9.77
N GLN A 601 -51.26 75.22 9.64
CA GLN A 601 -52.49 75.07 8.87
C GLN A 601 -53.71 75.72 9.54
N ARG A 602 -53.79 75.69 10.88
CA ARG A 602 -54.80 76.43 11.66
C ARG A 602 -54.74 77.94 11.46
N ILE A 603 -53.54 78.50 11.23
CA ILE A 603 -53.35 79.93 10.94
C ILE A 603 -53.78 80.27 9.51
N GLY A 604 -53.45 79.41 8.53
CA GLY A 604 -53.80 79.62 7.13
C GLY A 604 -55.27 79.35 6.81
N HIS A 605 -55.92 78.48 7.58
CA HIS A 605 -57.29 78.02 7.39
C HIS A 605 -58.07 78.02 8.73
N PRO A 606 -58.32 79.18 9.35
CA PRO A 606 -59.03 79.28 10.63
C PRO A 606 -60.48 78.78 10.56
N GLU A 607 -61.06 78.69 9.36
CA GLU A 607 -62.41 78.20 9.09
C GLU A 607 -62.56 76.68 9.22
N ILE A 608 -61.46 75.91 9.24
CA ILE A 608 -61.48 74.44 9.38
C ILE A 608 -61.31 74.05 10.86
N GLU A 609 -62.03 73.01 11.30
CA GLU A 609 -61.83 72.39 12.62
C GLU A 609 -60.71 71.36 12.54
N TYR A 610 -59.68 71.51 13.39
CA TYR A 610 -58.56 70.58 13.44
C TYR A 610 -58.60 69.81 14.75
N ASP A 611 -58.80 68.50 14.68
CA ASP A 611 -58.80 67.59 15.83
C ASP A 611 -57.49 66.81 15.88
N LEU A 612 -56.79 66.86 17.02
CA LEU A 612 -55.49 66.25 17.23
C LEU A 612 -55.64 65.18 18.33
N ALA A 613 -55.72 63.91 17.92
CA ALA A 613 -55.73 62.76 18.82
C ALA A 613 -54.31 62.17 18.91
N LEU A 614 -53.50 62.76 19.79
CA LEU A 614 -52.12 62.35 20.02
C LEU A 614 -52.00 61.52 21.31
N PRO A 615 -51.16 60.45 21.35
CA PRO A 615 -50.83 59.75 22.58
C PRO A 615 -50.24 60.69 23.64
N GLU A 616 -50.48 60.40 24.93
CA GLU A 616 -49.92 61.17 26.04
C GLU A 616 -48.39 61.02 26.14
N GLU A 617 -47.85 59.87 25.70
CA GLU A 617 -46.42 59.60 25.68
C GLU A 617 -45.73 60.10 24.38
N PRO A 618 -44.48 60.60 24.45
CA PRO A 618 -43.69 60.97 23.28
C PRO A 618 -43.54 59.79 22.30
N THR A 619 -43.89 60.00 21.03
CA THR A 619 -43.75 58.97 19.99
C THR A 619 -42.47 59.21 19.21
N ILE A 620 -41.36 58.71 19.76
CA ILE A 620 -40.03 58.87 19.17
C ILE A 620 -39.86 57.94 17.97
N VAL A 621 -39.56 58.53 16.80
CA VAL A 621 -39.26 57.81 15.56
C VAL A 621 -37.96 58.35 14.96
N GLU A 622 -37.16 57.46 14.39
CA GLU A 622 -35.99 57.84 13.60
C GLU A 622 -36.47 58.33 12.21
N CYS A 623 -36.49 59.63 11.99
CA CYS A 623 -36.99 60.23 10.74
C CYS A 623 -36.26 61.53 10.38
N ASP A 624 -36.38 61.98 9.13
CA ASP A 624 -36.02 63.34 8.73
C ASP A 624 -37.23 64.25 8.96
N GLY A 625 -37.22 64.99 10.07
CA GLY A 625 -38.35 65.83 10.47
C GLY A 625 -38.74 66.89 9.45
N ARG A 626 -37.80 67.35 8.59
CA ARG A 626 -38.10 68.30 7.51
C ARG A 626 -38.92 67.63 6.40
N LEU A 627 -38.53 66.41 5.99
CA LEU A 627 -39.25 65.65 4.96
C LEU A 627 -40.61 65.17 5.45
N VAL A 628 -40.70 64.71 6.70
CA VAL A 628 -41.97 64.33 7.32
C VAL A 628 -42.91 65.53 7.47
N SER A 629 -42.40 66.69 7.90
CA SER A 629 -43.18 67.94 7.96
C SER A 629 -43.69 68.37 6.58
N GLN A 630 -42.86 68.20 5.54
CA GLN A 630 -43.26 68.46 4.15
C GLN A 630 -44.37 67.51 3.68
N ALA A 631 -44.25 66.21 3.97
CA ALA A 631 -45.29 65.24 3.64
C ALA A 631 -46.61 65.56 4.34
N LEU A 632 -46.57 65.87 5.64
CA LEU A 632 -47.74 66.28 6.42
C LEU A 632 -48.36 67.58 5.90
N THR A 633 -47.54 68.55 5.51
CA THR A 633 -48.02 69.82 4.95
C THR A 633 -48.77 69.57 3.63
N ASN A 634 -48.26 68.69 2.76
CA ASN A 634 -48.93 68.32 1.51
C ASN A 634 -50.26 67.60 1.76
N ILE A 635 -50.30 66.67 2.73
CA ILE A 635 -51.54 65.96 3.09
C ILE A 635 -52.58 66.92 3.66
N LEU A 636 -52.18 67.78 4.61
CA LEU A 636 -53.07 68.76 5.24
C LEU A 636 -53.58 69.81 4.24
N LYS A 637 -52.73 70.25 3.31
CA LYS A 637 -53.12 71.15 2.22
C LYS A 637 -54.14 70.49 1.30
N ASN A 638 -53.89 69.25 0.86
CA ASN A 638 -54.84 68.50 0.04
C ASN A 638 -56.18 68.30 0.77
N ALA A 639 -56.15 67.98 2.07
CA ALA A 639 -57.35 67.87 2.90
C ALA A 639 -58.13 69.19 3.00
N ALA A 640 -57.44 70.32 3.20
CA ALA A 640 -58.08 71.63 3.27
C ALA A 640 -58.67 72.08 1.91
N GLU A 641 -58.00 71.78 0.81
CA GLU A 641 -58.51 72.02 -0.55
C GLU A 641 -59.74 71.15 -0.86
N ALA A 642 -59.74 69.89 -0.44
CA ALA A 642 -60.86 68.96 -0.60
C ALA A 642 -62.11 69.39 0.18
N ILE A 643 -61.94 69.98 1.37
CA ILE A 643 -63.04 70.54 2.19
C ILE A 643 -63.61 71.80 1.55
N ARG A 644 -62.76 72.73 1.10
CA ARG A 644 -63.24 73.98 0.46
C ARG A 644 -63.98 73.71 -0.85
N GLY A 645 -63.52 72.72 -1.63
CA GLY A 645 -64.22 72.30 -2.85
C GLY A 645 -65.58 71.63 -2.59
N HIS A 646 -65.88 71.22 -1.36
CA HIS A 646 -67.15 70.61 -0.95
C HIS A 646 -68.21 71.64 -0.55
N ASP A 647 -67.83 72.83 -0.09
CA ASP A 647 -68.75 73.85 0.49
C ASP A 647 -69.06 75.03 -0.46
N SER A 648 -68.33 75.16 -1.58
CA SER A 648 -68.66 76.10 -2.65
C SER A 648 -69.61 75.47 -3.68
N GLY A 649 -70.92 75.61 -3.45
CA GLY A 649 -71.92 75.46 -4.49
C GLY A 649 -71.69 76.47 -5.63
N GLU A 650 -71.77 75.97 -6.86
CA GLU A 650 -71.77 76.61 -8.19
C GLU A 650 -71.61 78.15 -8.29
N ASP A 651 -70.67 78.56 -9.17
CA ASP A 651 -70.28 79.91 -9.63
C ASP A 651 -69.01 80.53 -8.98
N GLU A 652 -67.82 80.12 -9.47
CA GLU A 652 -66.54 80.83 -9.28
C GLU A 652 -66.41 82.00 -10.30
N ASP A 653 -66.98 83.16 -9.98
CA ASP A 653 -66.41 84.46 -10.36
C ASP A 653 -66.67 85.43 -9.19
N ASP A 654 -65.66 86.21 -8.82
CA ASP A 654 -65.60 87.17 -7.69
C ASP A 654 -65.23 86.62 -6.30
N ALA A 655 -63.94 86.33 -6.11
CA ALA A 655 -63.32 86.27 -4.78
C ALA A 655 -62.80 87.66 -4.36
N GLU A 656 -63.70 88.53 -3.88
CA GLU A 656 -63.33 89.71 -3.08
C GLU A 656 -63.61 89.48 -1.58
N ALA A 657 -62.55 89.64 -0.77
CA ALA A 657 -62.48 89.80 0.69
C ALA A 657 -63.01 88.66 1.60
N PRO A 658 -62.31 88.36 2.72
CA PRO A 658 -62.76 87.33 3.67
C PRO A 658 -64.06 87.75 4.35
N ARG A 659 -65.16 87.05 4.05
CA ARG A 659 -66.38 87.10 4.85
C ARG A 659 -66.11 86.41 6.19
N ALA A 660 -66.41 87.07 7.30
CA ALA A 660 -66.37 86.46 8.61
C ALA A 660 -67.45 85.37 8.68
N PHE A 661 -67.03 84.10 8.61
CA PHE A 661 -67.93 82.95 8.81
C PHE A 661 -68.18 82.76 10.31
N GLU A 662 -69.46 82.78 10.72
CA GLU A 662 -69.90 82.26 12.02
C GLU A 662 -70.14 80.75 11.88
N GLY A 663 -69.06 79.96 11.76
CA GLY A 663 -69.12 78.49 11.66
C GLY A 663 -67.84 77.85 11.12
N LYS A 664 -67.63 76.55 11.38
CA LYS A 664 -66.54 75.75 10.81
C LYS A 664 -67.04 75.06 9.53
N ILE A 665 -66.31 75.17 8.42
CA ILE A 665 -66.71 74.64 7.09
C ILE A 665 -66.37 73.15 6.87
N GLY A 666 -65.67 72.53 7.82
CA GLY A 666 -65.29 71.12 7.76
C GLY A 666 -64.27 70.76 8.83
N ARG A 667 -63.92 69.48 8.92
CA ARG A 667 -63.04 68.92 9.96
C ARG A 667 -61.90 68.11 9.36
N ILE A 668 -60.71 68.26 9.95
CA ILE A 668 -59.56 67.39 9.71
C ILE A 668 -59.15 66.78 11.06
N ARG A 669 -59.12 65.44 11.15
CA ARG A 669 -58.62 64.71 12.31
C ARG A 669 -57.26 64.10 12.01
N LEU A 670 -56.29 64.32 12.90
CA LEU A 670 -54.99 63.66 12.87
C LEU A 670 -54.83 62.77 14.10
N THR A 671 -54.40 61.53 13.86
CA THR A 671 -54.19 60.52 14.90
C THR A 671 -52.84 59.85 14.72
N ILE A 672 -52.10 59.63 15.81
CA ILE A 672 -50.93 58.76 15.82
C ILE A 672 -51.32 57.45 16.49
N LEU A 673 -51.11 56.34 15.77
CA LEU A 673 -51.33 54.98 16.23
C LEU A 673 -49.97 54.27 16.33
N PRO A 674 -49.35 54.22 17.52
CA PRO A 674 -48.16 53.42 17.73
C PRO A 674 -48.50 51.92 17.78
N ASP A 675 -47.72 51.10 17.08
CA ASP A 675 -47.80 49.64 17.07
C ASP A 675 -46.44 49.05 17.50
N GLU A 676 -46.37 47.73 17.73
CA GLU A 676 -45.11 47.07 18.16
C GLU A 676 -43.99 47.24 17.13
N ASN A 677 -44.31 47.18 15.84
CA ASN A 677 -43.32 47.20 14.76
C ASN A 677 -43.39 48.44 13.87
N SER A 678 -44.41 49.28 14.04
CA SER A 678 -44.61 50.48 13.21
C SER A 678 -45.24 51.63 13.99
N VAL A 679 -45.20 52.83 13.45
CA VAL A 679 -45.97 53.99 13.92
C VAL A 679 -46.74 54.54 12.74
N THR A 680 -48.06 54.61 12.87
CA THR A 680 -48.93 55.11 11.80
C THR A 680 -49.45 56.50 12.13
N ILE A 681 -49.27 57.46 11.21
CA ILE A 681 -49.98 58.74 11.23
C ILE A 681 -51.19 58.62 10.33
N VAL A 682 -52.38 58.90 10.86
CA VAL A 682 -53.64 58.90 10.12
C VAL A 682 -54.16 60.32 10.03
N ALA A 683 -54.39 60.81 8.82
CA ALA A 683 -55.09 62.07 8.56
C ALA A 683 -56.43 61.74 7.87
N THR A 684 -57.54 62.17 8.46
CA THR A 684 -58.89 62.00 7.90
C THR A 684 -59.53 63.37 7.72
N ASP A 685 -60.08 63.65 6.55
CA ASP A 685 -60.78 64.88 6.22
C ASP A 685 -62.27 64.64 5.93
N SER A 686 -63.06 65.70 5.98
CA SER A 686 -64.49 65.70 5.62
C SER A 686 -64.76 66.25 4.21
N GLY A 687 -63.82 66.07 3.27
CA GLY A 687 -63.90 66.58 1.91
C GLY A 687 -64.69 65.68 0.94
N CYS A 688 -64.42 65.83 -0.36
CA CYS A 688 -65.11 65.09 -1.44
C CYS A 688 -64.64 63.63 -1.66
N GLY A 689 -63.63 63.13 -0.95
CA GLY A 689 -63.16 61.74 -1.03
C GLY A 689 -62.19 61.41 -2.19
N LEU A 690 -61.86 60.12 -2.35
CA LEU A 690 -60.95 59.61 -3.39
C LEU A 690 -61.72 59.01 -4.58
N PRO A 691 -61.17 59.06 -5.81
CA PRO A 691 -61.81 58.43 -6.98
C PRO A 691 -61.77 56.89 -6.94
N ASP A 692 -62.82 56.22 -7.44
CA ASP A 692 -62.96 54.76 -7.41
C ASP A 692 -62.06 54.00 -8.40
N ASN A 693 -61.59 54.65 -9.47
CA ASN A 693 -60.74 54.03 -10.49
C ASN A 693 -59.27 54.51 -10.39
N ASN A 694 -58.31 53.58 -10.57
CA ASN A 694 -56.87 53.83 -10.62
C ASN A 694 -56.22 54.41 -9.34
N ARG A 695 -56.62 53.94 -8.16
CA ARG A 695 -56.06 54.39 -6.86
C ARG A 695 -54.53 54.24 -6.76
N SER A 696 -53.96 53.18 -7.33
CA SER A 696 -52.49 52.97 -7.38
C SER A 696 -51.74 54.00 -8.23
N ARG A 697 -52.45 54.74 -9.10
CA ARG A 697 -51.87 55.78 -9.95
C ARG A 697 -51.95 57.17 -9.33
N LEU A 698 -52.68 57.37 -8.23
CA LEU A 698 -52.76 58.66 -7.52
C LEU A 698 -51.39 59.11 -6.96
N THR A 699 -50.48 58.16 -6.77
CA THR A 699 -49.09 58.41 -6.35
C THR A 699 -48.11 58.56 -7.53
N GLU A 700 -48.56 58.36 -8.77
CA GLU A 700 -47.76 58.66 -9.97
C GLU A 700 -47.61 60.19 -10.13
N PRO A 701 -46.43 60.69 -10.54
CA PRO A 701 -46.25 62.11 -10.81
C PRO A 701 -47.24 62.65 -11.87
N TYR A 702 -47.78 63.85 -11.64
CA TYR A 702 -48.74 64.57 -12.51
C TYR A 702 -50.16 64.00 -12.57
N MET A 703 -50.48 63.02 -11.73
CA MET A 703 -51.85 62.55 -11.57
C MET A 703 -52.59 63.52 -10.64
N THR A 704 -53.60 64.24 -11.15
CA THR A 704 -54.44 65.18 -10.40
C THR A 704 -55.89 65.13 -10.90
N THR A 705 -56.84 65.29 -10.00
CA THR A 705 -58.28 65.42 -10.29
C THR A 705 -58.75 66.89 -10.25
N HIS A 706 -57.90 67.84 -9.85
CA HIS A 706 -58.23 69.27 -9.72
C HIS A 706 -57.64 70.13 -10.84
N ALA A 707 -58.43 71.09 -11.36
CA ALA A 707 -58.05 71.96 -12.48
C ALA A 707 -56.86 72.90 -12.20
N LYS A 708 -56.61 73.25 -10.93
CA LYS A 708 -55.48 74.11 -10.49
C LYS A 708 -54.37 73.31 -9.76
N GLY A 709 -54.51 71.98 -9.64
CA GLY A 709 -53.59 71.12 -8.90
C GLY A 709 -52.37 70.67 -9.73
N THR A 710 -51.20 70.56 -9.10
CA THR A 710 -49.94 70.20 -9.78
C THR A 710 -49.73 68.70 -9.96
N GLY A 711 -50.49 67.85 -9.25
CA GLY A 711 -50.37 66.39 -9.29
C GLY A 711 -49.05 65.84 -8.74
N LEU A 712 -48.26 66.66 -8.04
CA LEU A 712 -46.95 66.30 -7.50
C LEU A 712 -46.97 66.05 -5.98
N GLY A 713 -47.96 66.59 -5.27
CA GLY A 713 -48.02 66.54 -3.80
C GLY A 713 -47.99 65.12 -3.23
N LEU A 714 -48.80 64.21 -3.77
CA LEU A 714 -48.89 62.82 -3.28
C LEU A 714 -47.72 61.95 -3.75
N ALA A 715 -47.16 62.22 -4.93
CA ALA A 715 -45.93 61.59 -5.40
C ALA A 715 -44.73 61.95 -4.50
N ILE A 716 -44.67 63.18 -3.98
CA ILE A 716 -43.67 63.60 -2.98
C ILE A 716 -43.89 62.85 -1.67
N VAL A 717 -45.13 62.72 -1.20
CA VAL A 717 -45.44 61.96 0.03
C VAL A 717 -45.01 60.50 -0.13
N ASN A 718 -45.36 59.85 -1.25
CA ASN A 718 -44.97 58.47 -1.52
C ASN A 718 -43.45 58.29 -1.49
N LYS A 719 -42.71 59.21 -2.13
CA LYS A 719 -41.25 59.17 -2.14
C LYS A 719 -40.62 59.42 -0.77
N VAL A 720 -41.18 60.32 0.03
CA VAL A 720 -40.76 60.52 1.43
C VAL A 720 -40.96 59.23 2.23
N MET A 721 -42.08 58.51 2.04
CA MET A 721 -42.32 57.24 2.69
C MET A 721 -41.34 56.15 2.22
N GLU A 722 -41.08 56.03 0.91
CA GLU A 722 -40.06 55.11 0.37
C GLU A 722 -38.68 55.37 0.98
N ASP A 723 -38.24 56.62 1.06
CA ASP A 723 -36.95 56.99 1.65
C ASP A 723 -36.88 56.66 3.16
N HIS A 724 -38.02 56.65 3.85
CA HIS A 724 -38.15 56.25 5.26
C HIS A 724 -38.44 54.75 5.45
N ALA A 725 -38.41 53.96 4.37
CA ALA A 725 -38.80 52.54 4.35
C ALA A 725 -40.23 52.29 4.91
N GLY A 726 -41.09 53.30 4.80
CA GLY A 726 -42.48 53.26 5.22
C GLY A 726 -43.45 53.13 4.05
N GLU A 727 -44.73 53.05 4.38
CA GLU A 727 -45.81 52.81 3.41
C GLU A 727 -46.85 53.95 3.47
N LEU A 728 -47.30 54.39 2.29
CA LEU A 728 -48.41 55.32 2.12
C LEU A 728 -49.67 54.53 1.73
N VAL A 729 -50.73 54.63 2.53
CA VAL A 729 -52.02 53.99 2.25
C VAL A 729 -53.11 55.05 2.09
N LEU A 730 -53.93 54.90 1.05
CA LEU A 730 -55.03 55.81 0.71
C LEU A 730 -56.35 55.05 0.82
N GLU A 731 -57.20 55.50 1.74
CA GLU A 731 -58.50 54.91 2.07
C GLU A 731 -59.58 56.00 2.04
N ASP A 732 -60.85 55.60 1.97
CA ASP A 732 -61.96 56.54 2.13
C ASP A 732 -62.21 56.79 3.63
N ALA A 733 -62.73 57.97 3.99
CA ALA A 733 -63.09 58.27 5.37
C ALA A 733 -64.20 57.32 5.84
N PRO A 734 -64.03 56.61 6.97
CA PRO A 734 -65.00 55.61 7.41
C PRO A 734 -66.31 56.23 7.91
N ALA A 735 -67.42 55.76 7.34
CA ALA A 735 -68.76 56.17 7.74
C ALA A 735 -69.12 55.76 9.18
N ASP A 736 -68.52 54.68 9.70
CA ASP A 736 -68.71 54.17 11.05
C ASP A 736 -68.06 55.02 12.15
N GLU A 737 -67.12 55.93 11.80
CA GLU A 737 -66.51 56.88 12.73
C GLU A 737 -67.19 58.28 12.70
N GLY A 738 -68.36 58.38 12.05
CA GLY A 738 -69.16 59.61 11.98
C GLY A 738 -68.74 60.60 10.89
N TRP A 739 -68.06 60.13 9.84
CA TRP A 739 -67.73 60.92 8.65
C TRP A 739 -68.78 60.67 7.55
N GLU A 740 -69.36 61.73 6.99
CA GLU A 740 -70.35 61.59 5.90
C GLU A 740 -69.69 61.39 4.53
N SER A 741 -68.51 61.99 4.32
CA SER A 741 -67.65 61.88 3.14
C SER A 741 -66.21 62.26 3.49
N GLY A 742 -65.25 61.94 2.61
CA GLY A 742 -63.86 62.41 2.74
C GLY A 742 -62.81 61.34 2.49
N ALA A 743 -61.54 61.71 2.64
CA ALA A 743 -60.41 60.80 2.44
C ALA A 743 -59.68 60.50 3.76
N ARG A 744 -59.07 59.32 3.82
CA ARG A 744 -58.18 58.87 4.90
C ARG A 744 -56.80 58.55 4.31
N VAL A 745 -55.79 59.27 4.76
CA VAL A 745 -54.40 59.05 4.38
C VAL A 745 -53.62 58.51 5.57
N ARG A 746 -52.94 57.38 5.38
CA ARG A 746 -52.11 56.74 6.42
C ARG A 746 -50.65 56.73 6.00
N LEU A 747 -49.78 57.23 6.88
CA LEU A 747 -48.33 57.15 6.75
C LEU A 747 -47.80 56.15 7.78
N VAL A 748 -47.34 54.99 7.32
CA VAL A 748 -46.85 53.90 8.18
C VAL A 748 -45.32 53.92 8.21
N PHE A 749 -44.74 54.26 9.35
CA PHE A 749 -43.28 54.29 9.56
C PHE A 749 -42.83 53.03 10.29
N PRO A 750 -41.79 52.30 9.84
CA PRO A 750 -41.27 51.14 10.57
C PRO A 750 -40.48 51.59 11.81
N ARG A 751 -40.65 50.89 12.94
CA ARG A 751 -39.78 51.04 14.10
C ARG A 751 -38.47 50.29 13.85
N ARG A 752 -37.38 51.00 13.55
CA ARG A 752 -36.05 50.39 13.49
C ARG A 752 -35.65 49.89 14.88
N ARG A 753 -35.65 48.56 15.07
CA ARG A 753 -35.07 47.93 16.28
C ARG A 753 -33.58 48.26 16.32
N HIS A 754 -33.14 48.85 17.43
CA HIS A 754 -31.72 49.03 17.72
C HIS A 754 -31.03 47.66 17.69
N ALA A 755 -30.10 47.46 16.75
CA ALA A 755 -29.11 46.41 16.88
C ALA A 755 -28.17 46.84 18.02
N GLU A 756 -28.18 46.09 19.13
CA GLU A 756 -27.21 46.24 20.20
C GLU A 756 -25.80 46.06 19.63
N SER A 757 -25.02 47.13 19.55
CA SER A 757 -23.61 47.04 19.20
C SER A 757 -22.85 46.43 20.37
N SER A 758 -22.54 45.14 20.27
CA SER A 758 -21.62 44.44 21.14
C SER A 758 -20.21 45.03 21.04
N GLY A 759 -19.90 46.01 21.88
CA GLY A 759 -18.55 46.52 22.08
C GLY A 759 -17.73 45.56 22.93
N ARG A 760 -16.88 44.72 22.30
CA ARG A 760 -15.86 43.95 23.01
C ARG A 760 -14.51 44.66 22.94
N HIS A 761 -14.21 45.41 24.00
CA HIS A 761 -12.88 45.95 24.30
C HIS A 761 -11.87 44.79 24.49
N GLY A 762 -10.83 44.75 23.66
CA GLY A 762 -9.62 43.95 23.88
C GLY A 762 -8.44 44.88 24.16
N LYS A 763 -8.16 45.12 25.44
CA LYS A 763 -7.03 45.90 25.95
C LYS A 763 -5.98 44.90 26.45
N THR A 764 -4.84 44.79 25.79
CA THR A 764 -3.64 44.19 26.36
C THR A 764 -2.48 45.15 26.21
N ARG A 765 -2.02 45.61 27.37
CA ARG A 765 -0.83 46.39 27.64
C ARG A 765 0.09 45.44 28.40
N ASN A 766 1.34 45.32 27.98
CA ASN A 766 2.47 45.09 28.88
C ASN A 766 3.76 45.44 28.13
N ASP A 767 4.37 46.53 28.59
CA ASP A 767 5.77 46.86 28.43
C ASP A 767 6.61 45.87 29.28
N GLU A 768 7.77 45.44 28.79
CA GLU A 768 9.09 45.85 29.33
C GLU A 768 10.24 44.96 28.80
N ASP A 769 11.30 45.68 28.44
CA ASP A 769 12.73 45.37 28.56
C ASP A 769 13.59 44.74 27.44
N VAL A 770 14.33 45.66 26.81
CA VAL A 770 15.80 45.79 26.72
C VAL A 770 16.61 44.60 26.16
N ALA A 771 17.18 44.79 24.97
CA ALA A 771 18.64 44.94 24.76
C ALA A 771 18.96 44.96 23.25
N GLY A 772 19.79 45.91 22.82
CA GLY A 772 20.19 46.07 21.42
C GLY A 772 21.15 45.00 20.93
N ASP A 773 21.36 44.95 19.61
CA ASP A 773 22.61 45.44 19.04
C ASP A 773 22.42 45.59 17.52
N ALA A 774 22.95 46.69 16.99
CA ALA A 774 23.02 46.96 15.56
C ALA A 774 24.46 46.70 15.13
N SER A 775 24.65 45.83 14.15
CA SER A 775 25.88 45.84 13.33
C SER A 775 25.53 45.59 11.88
N GLU A 776 25.69 46.67 11.11
CA GLU A 776 25.85 46.72 9.67
C GLU A 776 27.21 46.16 9.24
N GLU A 777 27.33 45.95 7.92
CA GLU A 777 28.53 45.70 7.11
C GLU A 777 28.96 44.23 6.89
N ALA A 778 28.75 43.71 5.68
CA ALA A 778 29.74 43.93 4.61
C ALA A 778 29.30 43.29 3.27
N VAL A 779 29.57 44.05 2.22
CA VAL A 779 29.46 43.75 0.80
C VAL A 779 30.70 43.01 0.31
N ASN A 780 30.56 41.90 -0.43
CA ASN A 780 31.13 41.65 -1.77
C ASN A 780 31.16 40.16 -2.12
N GLY A 781 30.86 39.88 -3.38
CA GLY A 781 30.69 38.54 -3.92
C GLY A 781 31.95 37.84 -4.41
N VAL A 782 31.72 36.58 -4.77
CA VAL A 782 32.26 35.82 -5.90
C VAL A 782 31.10 35.01 -6.46
#